data_AF-A0A9E0F0A3-F1
#
_entry.id   AF-A0A9E0F0A3-F1
#
_cell.length_a   1.000
_cell.length_b   1.000
_cell.length_c   1.000
_cell.angle_alpha   90.00
_cell.angle_beta   90.00
_cell.angle_gamma   90.00
#
_symmetry.space_group_name_H-M   'P 1'
#
loop_
_entity.id
_entity.type
_entity.pdbx_description
1 polymer ?
#
loop_
_entity_poly.entity_id
_entity_poly.type
_entity_poly.pdbx_seq_one_letter_code
_entity_poly.pdbx_strand_id
1 'polypeptide(L)'
;MAKPYVYRRILIIALLLTAFSLLYAVFISQDKKFSGQVPLFPAELNSLVSDKVKEQEEFFLKGFPAFWLSDTIEISKKEAIIGTANQILEVLPDDKSYILSYVKLIADFYRNQYAKNQFETWFSYLNMALADGFIKSDNLRTLIRFSGSLIDSSFISISTSHTWKVLPANSYTFTLKNNDLLVSFQNVNLICRNNRTDSIFIRGTSGNLDIIKQSWEGKNGKVTWIRSKFDESKIFVALNRYRIELRQSEYTADSVLLNYPEYFKKPILGRIVDKVTPIYQSGIVDYPEFNPYQKWFEVKNIFKDVDYSGNFSITGSKLVGIGPDGGLAKVTIHRKGKPFMVAEGRMVLIEQSHLSSDKAKVVFYIDKDSIYHNGLSFAYHNPTRTVMVNPTDKLTTQSPFYSSYHKINLWSNQLTWSIEKDEITFGSSLGASISKAEFESENFFNQDMFDSMMDASEFHPVLTVWNYTRRIKSNTFLASDLAVHVRRAPEDVKIAMMRLAKLGYVLYNFETDEVTITDKLKYNVMARFGRTDFDVIRFQSTTPGTQPNARLDLNNLNLAIEGVNYISVSDSQNVFISPYKKSITFQKNRNFEFGGSIRAGLFTFYGKAFRFDYSQFKVELNKVDSLIIDYQTDYRDNYGRRILQGVANALHIISGDILIDKPYNKSGREYNPQYPIFNCTSKSYVYYDASYIYGGIYKRDSFYFEIQPFVYQSMDNFEKADMNFKGILYSGNILAPIEETLRIRPDNSLGFITTTPSEGMAVYKGKGRVFNKIDLSNQGLFVNGSIDYITSTTQSDKMLLFPDSMVTVSTGFSIAKRETGIEFPNVKGNKHSIKWLPKADKMFISKGEKPFVMYDSLATFSGNLLLQPLGLTGAGLLNVPNGKLSSSLFEYSSNALAANESTLTILKTNTDSVALETSKVKATINFANMLGEFSRVDKSIYASLDALRYSTYHDRFKWDLKGYKVYFETLMAQEDVLAGKFRVSNMIDRDSIPRGNLFFSTKPAEDSLYFFAPKAVYNTDRIHLV
;
A
#
# COMPACT_ATOMS: atom_id res chain seq x y z
N MET A 1 -130.01 -18.22 -17.90
CA MET A 1 -129.66 -17.21 -18.93
C MET A 1 -128.44 -16.42 -18.44
N ALA A 2 -127.58 -15.95 -19.36
CA ALA A 2 -126.29 -15.25 -19.13
C ALA A 2 -125.02 -16.11 -19.11
N LYS A 3 -124.62 -16.58 -20.30
CA LYS A 3 -123.22 -16.83 -20.68
C LYS A 3 -123.08 -16.42 -22.16
N PRO A 4 -122.75 -15.15 -22.46
CA PRO A 4 -121.61 -14.90 -23.36
C PRO A 4 -120.98 -13.51 -23.14
N TYR A 5 -120.17 -13.31 -22.10
CA TYR A 5 -119.36 -12.07 -21.97
C TYR A 5 -117.84 -12.31 -22.03
N VAL A 6 -117.37 -13.53 -21.76
CA VAL A 6 -115.94 -13.84 -21.70
C VAL A 6 -115.35 -14.13 -23.09
N TYR A 7 -116.09 -14.82 -23.96
CA TYR A 7 -115.64 -15.07 -25.35
C TYR A 7 -115.57 -13.78 -26.19
N ARG A 8 -116.41 -12.78 -25.91
CA ARG A 8 -116.38 -11.49 -26.63
C ARG A 8 -115.15 -10.65 -26.29
N ARG A 9 -114.65 -10.68 -25.04
CA ARG A 9 -113.44 -9.93 -24.65
C ARG A 9 -112.15 -10.57 -25.16
N ILE A 10 -112.05 -11.90 -25.19
CA ILE A 10 -110.86 -12.58 -25.73
C ILE A 10 -110.82 -12.45 -27.26
N LEU A 11 -111.98 -12.49 -27.95
CA LEU A 11 -112.04 -12.22 -29.38
C LEU A 11 -111.74 -10.76 -29.71
N ILE A 12 -112.18 -9.78 -28.89
CA ILE A 12 -111.89 -8.35 -29.09
C ILE A 12 -110.43 -8.03 -28.79
N ILE A 13 -109.80 -8.66 -27.79
CA ILE A 13 -108.37 -8.48 -27.50
C ILE A 13 -107.51 -9.18 -28.58
N ALA A 14 -107.93 -10.35 -29.07
CA ALA A 14 -107.27 -11.01 -30.21
C ALA A 14 -107.48 -10.24 -31.52
N LEU A 15 -108.67 -9.64 -31.77
CA LEU A 15 -108.91 -8.75 -32.91
C LEU A 15 -108.21 -7.40 -32.78
N LEU A 16 -108.02 -6.88 -31.55
CA LEU A 16 -107.23 -5.67 -31.33
C LEU A 16 -105.73 -5.96 -31.47
N LEU A 17 -105.23 -7.13 -31.07
CA LEU A 17 -103.84 -7.56 -31.28
C LEU A 17 -103.56 -7.93 -32.74
N THR A 18 -104.52 -8.50 -33.48
CA THR A 18 -104.39 -8.72 -34.92
C THR A 18 -104.64 -7.47 -35.74
N ALA A 19 -105.49 -6.54 -35.28
CA ALA A 19 -105.61 -5.21 -35.88
C ALA A 19 -104.40 -4.33 -35.55
N PHE A 20 -103.75 -4.49 -34.39
CA PHE A 20 -102.46 -3.85 -34.10
C PHE A 20 -101.36 -4.45 -34.98
N SER A 21 -101.33 -5.77 -35.19
CA SER A 21 -100.33 -6.40 -36.07
C SER A 21 -100.59 -6.18 -37.57
N LEU A 22 -101.82 -5.87 -37.98
CA LEU A 22 -102.17 -5.48 -39.37
C LEU A 22 -102.09 -3.97 -39.62
N LEU A 23 -102.17 -3.11 -38.60
CA LEU A 23 -101.78 -1.69 -38.70
C LEU A 23 -100.25 -1.50 -38.70
N TYR A 24 -99.49 -2.51 -38.26
CA TYR A 24 -98.03 -2.56 -38.35
C TYR A 24 -97.50 -2.70 -39.80
N ALA A 25 -98.35 -3.05 -40.77
CA ALA A 25 -97.92 -3.38 -42.13
C ALA A 25 -98.20 -2.31 -43.20
N VAL A 26 -98.78 -1.14 -42.86
CA VAL A 26 -99.19 -0.12 -43.85
C VAL A 26 -98.59 1.28 -43.62
N PHE A 27 -97.66 1.44 -42.67
CA PHE A 27 -96.78 2.62 -42.63
C PHE A 27 -95.31 2.20 -42.81
N ILE A 28 -95.02 1.52 -43.92
CA ILE A 28 -93.69 1.57 -44.52
C ILE A 28 -93.78 2.57 -45.68
N SER A 29 -93.91 3.84 -45.30
CA SER A 29 -93.65 4.97 -46.19
C SER A 29 -92.22 5.44 -45.95
N GLN A 30 -91.57 5.85 -47.04
CA GLN A 30 -90.18 6.25 -47.17
C GLN A 30 -89.79 7.55 -46.41
N ASP A 31 -90.32 7.80 -45.23
CA ASP A 31 -89.82 8.86 -44.37
C ASP A 31 -89.00 8.26 -43.22
N LYS A 32 -87.69 8.56 -43.23
CA LYS A 32 -86.73 8.17 -42.20
C LYS A 32 -86.95 8.97 -40.88
N LYS A 33 -88.19 9.11 -40.41
CA LYS A 33 -88.59 9.90 -39.22
C LYS A 33 -89.68 9.20 -38.39
N PHE A 34 -89.66 9.37 -37.07
CA PHE A 34 -90.69 8.96 -36.10
C PHE A 34 -92.00 9.74 -36.29
N SER A 35 -93.13 9.11 -35.98
CA SER A 35 -94.48 9.67 -36.24
C SER A 35 -94.86 10.87 -35.38
N GLY A 36 -94.09 11.17 -34.34
CA GLY A 36 -94.41 12.20 -33.33
C GLY A 36 -95.42 11.73 -32.28
N GLN A 37 -96.01 10.53 -32.41
CA GLN A 37 -97.00 10.02 -31.46
C GLN A 37 -96.34 9.38 -30.24
N VAL A 38 -96.58 9.97 -29.06
CA VAL A 38 -95.96 9.53 -27.78
C VAL A 38 -96.12 8.03 -27.50
N PRO A 39 -97.29 7.37 -27.68
CA PRO A 39 -97.46 5.95 -27.38
C PRO A 39 -96.74 5.01 -28.35
N LEU A 40 -96.50 5.45 -29.60
CA LEU A 40 -95.91 4.62 -30.66
C LEU A 40 -94.38 4.64 -30.66
N PHE A 41 -93.77 5.69 -30.07
CA PHE A 41 -92.33 5.89 -30.09
C PHE A 41 -91.47 4.69 -29.61
N PRO A 42 -91.79 3.95 -28.53
CA PRO A 42 -91.00 2.78 -28.14
C PRO A 42 -91.01 1.66 -29.18
N ALA A 43 -92.15 1.45 -29.83
CA ALA A 43 -92.35 0.46 -30.88
C ALA A 43 -91.60 0.84 -32.16
N GLU A 44 -91.67 2.12 -32.55
CA GLU A 44 -90.94 2.69 -33.68
C GLU A 44 -89.42 2.66 -33.46
N LEU A 45 -88.96 2.99 -32.25
CA LEU A 45 -87.54 2.92 -31.88
C LEU A 45 -87.01 1.49 -31.98
N ASN A 46 -87.75 0.51 -31.47
CA ASN A 46 -87.37 -0.90 -31.53
C ASN A 46 -87.26 -1.40 -32.99
N SER A 47 -88.22 -1.00 -33.85
CA SER A 47 -88.19 -1.30 -35.29
C SER A 47 -87.01 -0.63 -36.01
N LEU A 48 -86.65 0.59 -35.61
CA LEU A 48 -85.55 1.33 -36.23
C LEU A 48 -84.17 0.71 -35.98
N VAL A 49 -83.98 0.03 -34.85
CA VAL A 49 -82.68 -0.47 -34.40
C VAL A 49 -82.54 -2.00 -34.39
N SER A 50 -83.64 -2.76 -34.62
CA SER A 50 -83.73 -4.22 -34.47
C SER A 50 -82.60 -5.03 -35.09
N ASP A 51 -82.08 -4.59 -36.24
CA ASP A 51 -81.06 -5.33 -37.01
C ASP A 51 -79.61 -5.05 -36.55
N LYS A 52 -79.41 -4.18 -35.55
CA LYS A 52 -78.09 -3.68 -35.11
C LYS A 52 -77.89 -3.68 -33.58
N VAL A 53 -78.72 -4.37 -32.81
CA VAL A 53 -78.73 -4.33 -31.33
C VAL A 53 -77.73 -5.33 -30.72
N LYS A 54 -76.93 -4.90 -29.74
CA LYS A 54 -76.13 -5.83 -28.91
C LYS A 54 -76.96 -6.39 -27.75
N GLU A 55 -76.63 -7.58 -27.23
CA GLU A 55 -77.39 -8.29 -26.17
C GLU A 55 -77.72 -7.40 -24.93
N GLN A 56 -76.78 -6.54 -24.51
CA GLN A 56 -76.99 -5.59 -23.40
C GLN A 56 -78.05 -4.50 -23.68
N GLU A 57 -78.29 -4.20 -24.95
CA GLU A 57 -79.21 -3.16 -25.39
C GLU A 57 -80.63 -3.69 -25.57
N GLU A 58 -80.80 -5.01 -25.76
CA GLU A 58 -82.12 -5.66 -25.73
C GLU A 58 -82.82 -5.51 -24.38
N PHE A 59 -82.06 -5.59 -23.28
CA PHE A 59 -82.60 -5.40 -21.93
C PHE A 59 -83.17 -3.99 -21.76
N PHE A 60 -82.46 -2.98 -22.27
CA PHE A 60 -82.95 -1.60 -22.26
C PHE A 60 -84.21 -1.45 -23.12
N LEU A 61 -84.22 -1.99 -24.35
CA LEU A 61 -85.37 -1.90 -25.26
C LEU A 61 -86.62 -2.60 -24.70
N LYS A 62 -86.46 -3.73 -23.99
CA LYS A 62 -87.57 -4.42 -23.29
C LYS A 62 -88.14 -3.59 -22.13
N GLY A 63 -87.29 -2.88 -21.40
CA GLY A 63 -87.70 -2.03 -20.26
C GLY A 63 -88.14 -0.61 -20.65
N PHE A 64 -87.76 -0.13 -21.84
CA PHE A 64 -88.01 1.24 -22.28
C PHE A 64 -89.50 1.61 -22.40
N PRO A 65 -90.41 0.77 -22.93
CA PRO A 65 -91.84 1.09 -22.99
C PRO A 65 -92.44 1.40 -21.61
N ALA A 66 -92.05 0.65 -20.57
CA ALA A 66 -92.53 0.86 -19.20
C ALA A 66 -92.03 2.20 -18.63
N PHE A 67 -90.77 2.56 -18.88
CA PHE A 67 -90.23 3.86 -18.50
C PHE A 67 -90.89 5.01 -19.29
N TRP A 68 -91.01 4.87 -20.61
CA TRP A 68 -91.54 5.90 -21.51
C TRP A 68 -93.02 6.18 -21.31
N LEU A 69 -93.83 5.15 -21.03
CA LEU A 69 -95.27 5.30 -20.80
C LEU A 69 -95.61 5.71 -19.36
N SER A 70 -94.63 5.74 -18.44
CA SER A 70 -94.84 6.25 -17.07
C SER A 70 -94.99 7.77 -17.02
N ASP A 71 -95.50 8.28 -15.89
CA ASP A 71 -95.63 9.73 -15.62
C ASP A 71 -94.31 10.41 -15.22
N THR A 72 -93.17 9.71 -15.38
CA THR A 72 -91.84 10.22 -14.99
C THR A 72 -91.38 11.43 -15.82
N ILE A 73 -91.84 11.51 -17.08
CA ILE A 73 -91.57 12.59 -18.04
C ILE A 73 -92.91 13.22 -18.44
N GLU A 74 -93.01 14.54 -18.44
CA GLU A 74 -94.20 15.26 -18.90
C GLU A 74 -94.47 15.04 -20.40
N ILE A 75 -95.74 15.02 -20.81
CA ILE A 75 -96.16 14.73 -22.20
C ILE A 75 -95.51 15.70 -23.20
N SER A 76 -95.49 17.00 -22.90
CA SER A 76 -94.86 18.03 -23.74
C SER A 76 -93.36 17.78 -23.94
N LYS A 77 -92.66 17.26 -22.91
CA LYS A 77 -91.24 16.90 -23.01
C LYS A 77 -91.04 15.62 -23.82
N LYS A 78 -91.94 14.65 -23.71
CA LYS A 78 -91.91 13.43 -24.56
C LYS A 78 -92.04 13.79 -26.03
N GLU A 79 -92.97 14.68 -26.39
CA GLU A 79 -93.12 15.20 -27.75
C GLU A 79 -91.84 15.90 -28.24
N ALA A 80 -91.27 16.77 -27.41
CA ALA A 80 -90.01 17.43 -27.72
C ALA A 80 -88.85 16.43 -27.93
N ILE A 81 -88.71 15.41 -27.07
CA ILE A 81 -87.69 14.36 -27.19
C ILE A 81 -87.82 13.60 -28.51
N ILE A 82 -89.05 13.28 -28.95
CA ILE A 82 -89.32 12.63 -30.24
C ILE A 82 -88.92 13.56 -31.39
N GLY A 83 -89.27 14.85 -31.29
CA GLY A 83 -88.86 15.88 -32.26
C GLY A 83 -87.34 15.99 -32.39
N THR A 84 -86.62 16.03 -31.28
CA THR A 84 -85.15 16.01 -31.25
C THR A 84 -84.60 14.71 -31.84
N ALA A 85 -85.22 13.55 -31.59
CA ALA A 85 -84.79 12.29 -32.18
C ALA A 85 -84.88 12.31 -33.71
N ASN A 86 -85.92 12.94 -34.27
CA ASN A 86 -86.05 13.16 -35.71
C ASN A 86 -84.96 14.08 -36.27
N GLN A 87 -84.64 15.18 -35.56
CA GLN A 87 -83.56 16.07 -35.96
C GLN A 87 -82.19 15.37 -35.90
N ILE A 88 -81.94 14.51 -34.90
CA ILE A 88 -80.71 13.70 -34.84
C ILE A 88 -80.66 12.73 -36.04
N LEU A 89 -81.78 12.13 -36.45
CA LEU A 89 -81.84 11.25 -37.63
C LEU A 89 -81.51 11.99 -38.94
N GLU A 90 -81.86 13.27 -39.05
CA GLU A 90 -81.48 14.10 -40.20
C GLU A 90 -79.96 14.34 -40.25
N VAL A 91 -79.32 14.54 -39.09
CA VAL A 91 -77.87 14.77 -38.99
C VAL A 91 -77.06 13.47 -39.09
N LEU A 92 -77.62 12.34 -38.65
CA LEU A 92 -76.98 11.02 -38.62
C LEU A 92 -77.85 9.93 -39.33
N PRO A 93 -78.15 10.08 -40.63
CA PRO A 93 -79.12 9.22 -41.33
C PRO A 93 -78.69 7.76 -41.46
N ASP A 94 -77.38 7.49 -41.44
CA ASP A 94 -76.80 6.16 -41.64
C ASP A 94 -76.49 5.43 -40.32
N ASP A 95 -76.59 6.11 -39.18
CA ASP A 95 -76.24 5.55 -37.85
C ASP A 95 -77.40 5.58 -36.86
N LYS A 96 -78.41 4.78 -37.19
CA LYS A 96 -79.63 4.57 -36.39
C LYS A 96 -79.35 4.08 -34.96
N SER A 97 -78.22 3.42 -34.71
CA SER A 97 -77.81 2.97 -33.37
C SER A 97 -77.56 4.13 -32.40
N TYR A 98 -77.26 5.32 -32.94
CA TYR A 98 -76.98 6.50 -32.15
C TYR A 98 -78.23 7.15 -31.53
N ILE A 99 -79.40 6.94 -32.15
CA ILE A 99 -80.70 7.32 -31.56
C ILE A 99 -80.95 6.53 -30.28
N LEU A 100 -80.61 5.23 -30.27
CA LEU A 100 -80.71 4.43 -29.05
C LEU A 100 -79.79 4.97 -27.94
N SER A 101 -78.59 5.45 -28.29
CA SER A 101 -77.68 6.09 -27.33
C SER A 101 -78.24 7.39 -26.77
N TYR A 102 -78.87 8.21 -27.61
CA TYR A 102 -79.61 9.41 -27.17
C TYR A 102 -80.76 9.06 -26.22
N VAL A 103 -81.60 8.08 -26.57
CA VAL A 103 -82.74 7.66 -25.73
C VAL A 103 -82.28 7.07 -24.40
N LYS A 104 -81.17 6.31 -24.38
CA LYS A 104 -80.54 5.84 -23.14
C LYS A 104 -80.09 7.01 -22.26
N LEU A 105 -79.42 8.01 -22.86
CA LEU A 105 -79.01 9.22 -22.15
C LEU A 105 -80.20 9.96 -21.53
N ILE A 106 -81.32 10.08 -22.24
CA ILE A 106 -82.56 10.64 -21.69
C ILE A 106 -83.00 9.83 -20.47
N ALA A 107 -83.02 8.50 -20.56
CA ALA A 107 -83.36 7.65 -19.42
C ALA A 107 -82.40 7.86 -18.24
N ASP A 108 -81.10 8.01 -18.49
CA ASP A 108 -80.08 8.23 -17.45
C ASP A 108 -80.28 9.59 -16.75
N PHE A 109 -80.63 10.64 -17.48
CA PHE A 109 -81.01 11.93 -16.91
C PHE A 109 -82.18 11.82 -15.93
N TYR A 110 -83.22 11.05 -16.26
CA TYR A 110 -84.42 10.93 -15.41
C TYR A 110 -84.27 9.87 -14.30
N ARG A 111 -83.36 8.90 -14.45
CA ARG A 111 -83.03 7.90 -13.42
C ARG A 111 -82.13 8.47 -12.32
N ASN A 112 -81.27 9.44 -12.63
CA ASN A 112 -80.41 10.12 -11.66
C ASN A 112 -81.03 11.45 -11.22
N GLN A 113 -81.44 11.54 -9.93
CA GLN A 113 -82.10 12.74 -9.39
C GLN A 113 -81.28 14.03 -9.54
N TYR A 114 -79.94 13.94 -9.44
CA TYR A 114 -79.05 15.07 -9.65
C TYR A 114 -79.02 15.49 -11.13
N ALA A 115 -78.86 14.51 -12.03
CA ALA A 115 -78.82 14.75 -13.46
C ALA A 115 -80.15 15.34 -13.97
N LYS A 116 -81.29 14.88 -13.45
CA LYS A 116 -82.63 15.37 -13.82
C LYS A 116 -82.74 16.89 -13.70
N ASN A 117 -82.15 17.48 -12.66
CA ASN A 117 -82.16 18.93 -12.45
C ASN A 117 -81.33 19.71 -13.49
N GLN A 118 -80.47 19.02 -14.24
CA GLN A 118 -79.62 19.61 -15.27
C GLN A 118 -80.15 19.35 -16.70
N PHE A 119 -81.19 18.52 -16.83
CA PHE A 119 -81.73 18.05 -18.10
C PHE A 119 -82.13 19.22 -19.01
N GLU A 120 -82.88 20.20 -18.50
CA GLU A 120 -83.38 21.33 -19.30
C GLU A 120 -82.26 22.14 -19.95
N THR A 121 -81.18 22.42 -19.21
CA THR A 121 -80.05 23.19 -19.73
C THR A 121 -79.29 22.41 -20.81
N TRP A 122 -79.11 21.10 -20.61
CA TRP A 122 -78.48 20.24 -21.61
C TRP A 122 -79.36 20.06 -22.86
N PHE A 123 -80.67 19.86 -22.66
CA PHE A 123 -81.63 19.56 -23.72
C PHE A 123 -81.92 20.81 -24.58
N SER A 124 -82.02 21.99 -23.97
CA SER A 124 -82.12 23.26 -24.69
C SER A 124 -80.91 23.54 -25.58
N TYR A 125 -79.70 23.24 -25.11
CA TYR A 125 -78.50 23.31 -25.94
C TYR A 125 -78.57 22.37 -27.14
N LEU A 126 -78.91 21.10 -26.92
CA LEU A 126 -79.00 20.10 -27.99
C LEU A 126 -79.97 20.55 -29.08
N ASN A 127 -81.16 21.02 -28.68
CA ASN A 127 -82.18 21.50 -29.62
C ASN A 127 -81.73 22.74 -30.38
N MET A 128 -81.12 23.71 -29.71
CA MET A 128 -80.54 24.90 -30.36
C MET A 128 -79.45 24.50 -31.36
N ALA A 129 -78.52 23.63 -30.95
CA ALA A 129 -77.40 23.19 -31.79
C ALA A 129 -77.83 22.39 -33.03
N LEU A 130 -78.93 21.64 -32.92
CA LEU A 130 -79.56 20.93 -34.05
C LEU A 130 -80.36 21.88 -34.96
N ALA A 131 -81.12 22.82 -34.38
CA ALA A 131 -81.97 23.76 -35.12
C ALA A 131 -81.16 24.75 -35.97
N ASP A 132 -80.03 25.24 -35.47
CA ASP A 132 -79.19 26.19 -36.20
C ASP A 132 -78.34 25.51 -37.31
N GLY A 133 -78.40 24.18 -37.45
CA GLY A 133 -77.66 23.42 -38.48
C GLY A 133 -76.13 23.40 -38.32
N PHE A 134 -75.59 23.97 -37.23
CA PHE A 134 -74.15 24.12 -37.02
C PHE A 134 -73.46 22.91 -36.38
N ILE A 135 -74.18 21.99 -35.74
CA ILE A 135 -73.55 20.83 -35.09
C ILE A 135 -73.19 19.73 -36.10
N LYS A 136 -71.89 19.52 -36.29
CA LYS A 136 -71.37 18.42 -37.11
C LYS A 136 -71.69 17.06 -36.48
N SER A 137 -71.85 16.04 -37.32
CA SER A 137 -72.11 14.64 -36.92
C SER A 137 -71.17 14.15 -35.80
N ASP A 138 -69.86 14.39 -35.90
CA ASP A 138 -68.88 13.99 -34.89
C ASP A 138 -69.02 14.72 -33.55
N ASN A 139 -69.43 15.98 -33.57
CA ASN A 139 -69.65 16.78 -32.37
C ASN A 139 -70.92 16.33 -31.63
N LEU A 140 -71.98 16.01 -32.37
CA LEU A 140 -73.20 15.42 -31.84
C LEU A 140 -72.92 14.07 -31.17
N ARG A 141 -72.08 13.24 -31.81
CA ARG A 141 -71.61 11.97 -31.23
C ARG A 141 -70.73 12.15 -30.00
N THR A 142 -69.94 13.21 -29.96
CA THR A 142 -69.10 13.52 -28.80
C THR A 142 -69.98 13.96 -27.63
N LEU A 143 -70.94 14.85 -27.88
CA LEU A 143 -71.86 15.40 -26.89
C LEU A 143 -72.68 14.31 -26.19
N ILE A 144 -73.40 13.46 -26.95
CA ILE A 144 -74.27 12.43 -26.37
C ILE A 144 -73.45 11.38 -25.61
N ARG A 145 -72.35 10.88 -26.20
CA ARG A 145 -71.52 9.86 -25.56
C ARG A 145 -70.91 10.32 -24.23
N PHE A 146 -70.30 11.52 -24.21
CA PHE A 146 -69.63 12.00 -23.00
C PHE A 146 -70.60 12.52 -21.94
N SER A 147 -71.75 13.06 -22.35
CA SER A 147 -72.81 13.40 -21.39
C SER A 147 -73.30 12.16 -20.65
N GLY A 148 -73.54 11.04 -21.38
CA GLY A 148 -73.91 9.77 -20.75
C GLY A 148 -72.81 9.22 -19.84
N SER A 149 -71.56 9.23 -20.31
CA SER A 149 -70.41 8.76 -19.52
C SER A 149 -70.20 9.57 -18.22
N LEU A 150 -70.48 10.87 -18.25
CA LEU A 150 -70.42 11.77 -17.09
C LEU A 150 -71.54 11.47 -16.08
N ILE A 151 -72.77 11.29 -16.55
CA ILE A 151 -73.95 11.06 -15.71
C ILE A 151 -73.90 9.68 -15.03
N ASP A 152 -73.57 8.65 -15.81
CA ASP A 152 -73.56 7.27 -15.35
C ASP A 152 -72.35 6.98 -14.44
N SER A 153 -71.16 7.34 -14.91
CA SER A 153 -69.90 6.85 -14.32
C SER A 153 -68.91 7.95 -13.93
N SER A 154 -69.28 9.23 -14.06
CA SER A 154 -68.44 10.41 -13.81
C SER A 154 -67.19 10.53 -14.69
N PHE A 155 -67.18 9.87 -15.85
CA PHE A 155 -66.10 10.02 -16.83
C PHE A 155 -66.34 11.23 -17.71
N ILE A 156 -65.34 12.10 -17.82
CA ILE A 156 -65.37 13.27 -18.70
C ILE A 156 -64.67 13.01 -20.05
N SER A 157 -63.80 12.00 -20.11
CA SER A 157 -63.20 11.50 -21.35
C SER A 157 -62.86 10.02 -21.22
N ILE A 158 -63.05 9.27 -22.29
CA ILE A 158 -62.83 7.82 -22.39
C ILE A 158 -62.22 7.57 -23.77
N SER A 159 -61.03 6.96 -23.79
CA SER A 159 -60.32 6.52 -24.99
C SER A 159 -59.83 5.09 -24.81
N THR A 160 -59.24 4.49 -25.86
CA THR A 160 -58.64 3.16 -25.78
C THR A 160 -57.36 3.10 -24.95
N SER A 161 -56.70 4.23 -24.68
CA SER A 161 -55.43 4.28 -23.96
C SER A 161 -55.55 4.80 -22.52
N HIS A 162 -56.47 5.74 -22.27
CA HIS A 162 -56.66 6.38 -20.97
C HIS A 162 -58.09 6.90 -20.78
N THR A 163 -58.44 7.17 -19.53
CA THR A 163 -59.72 7.73 -19.11
C THR A 163 -59.49 8.90 -18.16
N TRP A 164 -60.33 9.93 -18.28
CA TRP A 164 -60.41 11.05 -17.34
C TRP A 164 -61.71 10.99 -16.56
N LYS A 165 -61.61 11.02 -15.24
CA LYS A 165 -62.71 10.88 -14.29
C LYS A 165 -62.69 12.01 -13.26
N VAL A 166 -63.87 12.45 -12.84
CA VAL A 166 -64.05 13.41 -11.74
C VAL A 166 -64.67 12.72 -10.52
N LEU A 167 -64.30 13.16 -9.32
CA LEU A 167 -64.87 12.73 -8.04
C LEU A 167 -65.09 13.93 -7.10
N PRO A 168 -66.13 13.95 -6.25
CA PRO A 168 -67.18 12.94 -6.14
C PRO A 168 -68.13 12.95 -7.36
N ALA A 169 -68.89 11.87 -7.54
CA ALA A 169 -69.94 11.84 -8.56
C ALA A 169 -70.98 12.95 -8.31
N ASN A 170 -71.75 13.33 -9.33
CA ASN A 170 -72.80 14.35 -9.23
C ASN A 170 -72.29 15.72 -8.74
N SER A 171 -71.13 16.17 -9.21
CA SER A 171 -70.48 17.43 -8.83
C SER A 171 -70.34 18.41 -10.01
N TYR A 172 -71.29 18.36 -10.94
CA TYR A 172 -71.25 19.09 -12.21
C TYR A 172 -72.50 19.95 -12.46
N THR A 173 -72.36 21.06 -13.17
CA THR A 173 -73.48 21.89 -13.59
C THR A 173 -73.37 22.18 -15.07
N PHE A 174 -74.40 21.85 -15.85
CA PHE A 174 -74.47 22.25 -17.25
C PHE A 174 -74.81 23.74 -17.33
N THR A 175 -74.03 24.48 -18.10
CA THR A 175 -74.15 25.94 -18.24
C THR A 175 -74.03 26.33 -19.70
N LEU A 176 -74.90 27.24 -20.14
CA LEU A 176 -74.85 27.83 -21.47
C LEU A 176 -74.10 29.17 -21.40
N LYS A 177 -73.04 29.32 -22.19
CA LYS A 177 -72.29 30.57 -22.28
C LYS A 177 -71.92 30.85 -23.73
N ASN A 178 -72.33 32.01 -24.26
CA ASN A 178 -72.10 32.39 -25.67
C ASN A 178 -72.53 31.30 -26.67
N ASN A 179 -73.69 30.68 -26.45
CA ASN A 179 -74.22 29.54 -27.21
C ASN A 179 -73.37 28.25 -27.18
N ASP A 180 -72.31 28.17 -26.37
CA ASP A 180 -71.58 26.93 -26.09
C ASP A 180 -72.09 26.27 -24.80
N LEU A 181 -72.11 24.92 -24.78
CA LEU A 181 -72.39 24.14 -23.58
C LEU A 181 -71.09 23.84 -22.83
N LEU A 182 -71.00 24.35 -21.59
CA LEU A 182 -69.90 24.08 -20.68
C LEU A 182 -70.41 23.32 -19.45
N VAL A 183 -69.62 22.38 -18.97
CA VAL A 183 -69.88 21.70 -17.71
C VAL A 183 -68.97 22.26 -16.63
N SER A 184 -69.56 22.95 -15.65
CA SER A 184 -68.85 23.58 -14.55
C SER A 184 -68.71 22.61 -13.37
N PHE A 185 -67.54 22.57 -12.74
CA PHE A 185 -67.22 21.74 -11.58
C PHE A 185 -66.61 22.58 -10.46
N GLN A 186 -66.98 22.31 -9.22
CA GLN A 186 -66.45 22.99 -8.04
C GLN A 186 -65.82 22.00 -7.05
N ASN A 187 -64.56 22.26 -6.70
CA ASN A 187 -63.79 21.50 -5.70
C ASN A 187 -63.85 19.97 -5.88
N VAL A 188 -63.50 19.51 -7.09
CA VAL A 188 -63.48 18.09 -7.47
C VAL A 188 -62.04 17.57 -7.58
N ASN A 189 -61.89 16.25 -7.49
CA ASN A 189 -60.65 15.57 -7.81
C ASN A 189 -60.71 15.12 -9.28
N LEU A 190 -59.71 15.53 -10.06
CA LEU A 190 -59.57 15.16 -11.47
C LEU A 190 -58.50 14.08 -11.61
N ILE A 191 -58.88 12.95 -12.21
CA ILE A 191 -58.06 11.73 -12.26
C ILE A 191 -57.93 11.27 -13.69
N CYS A 192 -56.69 11.12 -14.19
CA CYS A 192 -56.42 10.39 -15.43
C CYS A 192 -55.87 9.01 -15.08
N ARG A 193 -56.40 7.94 -15.69
CA ARG A 193 -55.86 6.58 -15.55
C ARG A 193 -55.61 5.95 -16.91
N ASN A 194 -54.51 5.21 -17.05
CA ASN A 194 -54.35 4.30 -18.19
C ASN A 194 -54.97 2.93 -17.88
N ASN A 195 -55.09 2.09 -18.90
CA ASN A 195 -55.67 0.74 -18.79
C ASN A 195 -54.76 -0.27 -18.04
N ARG A 196 -53.68 0.18 -17.41
CA ARG A 196 -52.67 -0.67 -16.77
C ARG A 196 -52.54 -0.36 -15.29
N THR A 197 -51.76 0.65 -14.90
CA THR A 197 -51.31 0.79 -13.49
C THR A 197 -51.03 2.20 -12.98
N ASP A 198 -50.96 3.23 -13.83
CA ASP A 198 -50.54 4.59 -13.41
C ASP A 198 -51.68 5.62 -13.50
N SER A 199 -51.59 6.69 -12.71
CA SER A 199 -52.61 7.73 -12.67
C SER A 199 -52.10 9.13 -12.34
N ILE A 200 -52.62 10.12 -13.06
CA ILE A 200 -52.54 11.54 -12.67
C ILE A 200 -53.65 11.83 -11.65
N PHE A 201 -53.35 12.66 -10.65
CA PHE A 201 -54.31 13.02 -9.61
C PHE A 201 -54.19 14.50 -9.23
N ILE A 202 -55.16 15.32 -9.65
CA ILE A 202 -55.27 16.73 -9.27
C ILE A 202 -56.37 16.86 -8.21
N ARG A 203 -55.99 17.30 -7.00
CA ARG A 203 -56.89 17.38 -5.85
C ARG A 203 -57.56 18.73 -5.73
N GLY A 204 -58.87 18.74 -5.46
CA GLY A 204 -59.61 19.96 -5.13
C GLY A 204 -59.54 21.07 -6.19
N THR A 205 -59.60 20.68 -7.46
CA THR A 205 -59.66 21.62 -8.59
C THR A 205 -61.10 22.03 -8.88
N SER A 206 -61.29 23.22 -9.45
CA SER A 206 -62.56 23.66 -10.03
C SER A 206 -62.33 23.98 -11.49
N GLY A 207 -63.32 23.84 -12.36
CA GLY A 207 -63.07 24.09 -13.77
C GLY A 207 -64.28 23.94 -14.66
N ASN A 208 -64.12 24.33 -15.91
CA ASN A 208 -65.13 24.20 -16.95
C ASN A 208 -64.64 23.22 -18.01
N LEU A 209 -65.48 22.24 -18.31
CA LEU A 209 -65.28 21.27 -19.37
C LEU A 209 -66.04 21.72 -20.62
N ASP A 210 -65.32 21.85 -21.73
CA ASP A 210 -65.92 21.88 -23.07
C ASP A 210 -65.95 20.43 -23.58
N ILE A 211 -67.15 19.84 -23.64
CA ILE A 211 -67.34 18.44 -24.03
C ILE A 211 -66.93 18.23 -25.50
N ILE A 212 -67.25 19.17 -26.38
CA ILE A 212 -67.02 19.05 -27.81
C ILE A 212 -65.52 19.20 -28.13
N LYS A 213 -64.89 20.25 -27.58
CA LYS A 213 -63.45 20.47 -27.73
C LYS A 213 -62.61 19.49 -26.91
N GLN A 214 -63.23 18.75 -25.98
CA GLN A 214 -62.56 17.84 -25.04
C GLN A 214 -61.43 18.54 -24.28
N SER A 215 -61.71 19.77 -23.82
CA SER A 215 -60.75 20.57 -23.06
C SER A 215 -61.31 20.96 -21.71
N TRP A 216 -60.48 20.81 -20.69
CA TRP A 216 -60.74 21.23 -19.32
C TRP A 216 -59.99 22.53 -19.03
N GLU A 217 -60.71 23.59 -18.69
CA GLU A 217 -60.16 24.85 -18.18
C GLU A 217 -60.24 24.85 -16.66
N GLY A 218 -59.13 24.52 -16.02
CA GLY A 218 -59.01 24.34 -14.58
C GLY A 218 -58.54 25.60 -13.84
N LYS A 219 -59.02 25.72 -12.61
CA LYS A 219 -58.61 26.71 -11.61
C LYS A 219 -58.41 26.05 -10.26
N ASN A 220 -57.31 26.41 -9.59
CA ASN A 220 -56.85 25.84 -8.34
C ASN A 220 -56.54 24.34 -8.47
N GLY A 221 -56.03 23.74 -7.41
CA GLY A 221 -55.79 22.31 -7.33
C GLY A 221 -54.42 22.01 -6.75
N LYS A 222 -54.26 20.80 -6.22
CA LYS A 222 -53.02 20.35 -5.60
C LYS A 222 -52.53 19.07 -6.27
N VAL A 223 -51.25 19.07 -6.65
CA VAL A 223 -50.53 17.93 -7.24
C VAL A 223 -49.43 17.51 -6.28
N THR A 224 -49.24 16.21 -6.06
CA THR A 224 -48.27 15.66 -5.09
C THR A 224 -47.36 14.62 -5.74
N TRP A 225 -46.24 14.29 -5.09
CA TRP A 225 -45.27 13.27 -5.54
C TRP A 225 -45.52 11.89 -4.93
N ILE A 226 -46.78 11.55 -4.61
CA ILE A 226 -47.11 10.25 -4.00
C ILE A 226 -46.74 9.06 -4.91
N ARG A 227 -46.79 9.25 -6.24
CA ARG A 227 -46.32 8.28 -7.26
C ARG A 227 -44.84 7.93 -7.09
N SER A 228 -44.08 8.84 -6.51
CA SER A 228 -42.65 8.72 -6.24
C SER A 228 -42.35 8.39 -4.76
N LYS A 229 -43.36 7.94 -3.99
CA LYS A 229 -43.29 7.61 -2.55
C LYS A 229 -42.96 8.78 -1.61
N PHE A 230 -43.12 10.01 -2.06
CA PHE A 230 -43.04 11.17 -1.17
C PHE A 230 -44.33 11.32 -0.36
N ASP A 231 -44.19 11.77 0.89
CA ASP A 231 -45.32 12.12 1.73
C ASP A 231 -46.04 13.36 1.15
N GLU A 232 -47.37 13.28 1.07
CA GLU A 232 -48.23 14.32 0.48
C GLU A 232 -48.21 15.67 1.23
N SER A 233 -47.74 15.65 2.49
CA SER A 233 -47.54 16.85 3.30
C SER A 233 -46.20 17.53 3.04
N LYS A 234 -45.19 16.80 2.55
CA LYS A 234 -43.82 17.30 2.40
C LYS A 234 -43.58 18.06 1.10
N ILE A 235 -44.19 17.61 0.01
CA ILE A 235 -44.00 18.20 -1.31
C ILE A 235 -45.32 18.25 -2.09
N PHE A 236 -45.66 19.43 -2.59
CA PHE A 236 -46.80 19.60 -3.48
C PHE A 236 -46.67 20.86 -4.33
N VAL A 237 -47.42 20.88 -5.44
CA VAL A 237 -47.61 22.06 -6.28
C VAL A 237 -49.05 22.52 -6.16
N ALA A 238 -49.23 23.82 -5.91
CA ALA A 238 -50.51 24.50 -6.01
C ALA A 238 -50.68 25.06 -7.42
N LEU A 239 -51.71 24.58 -8.12
CA LEU A 239 -52.08 25.05 -9.46
C LEU A 239 -52.86 26.36 -9.35
N ASN A 240 -52.72 27.25 -10.33
CA ASN A 240 -53.53 28.47 -10.44
C ASN A 240 -54.56 28.33 -11.56
N ARG A 241 -54.23 28.69 -12.81
CA ARG A 241 -55.08 28.44 -13.99
C ARG A 241 -54.32 27.54 -14.95
N TYR A 242 -54.99 26.55 -15.50
CA TYR A 242 -54.35 25.58 -16.39
C TYR A 242 -55.37 24.96 -17.34
N ARG A 243 -54.88 24.40 -18.44
CA ARG A 243 -55.70 23.73 -19.45
C ARG A 243 -55.24 22.30 -19.63
N ILE A 244 -56.20 21.37 -19.75
CA ILE A 244 -55.93 19.98 -20.08
C ILE A 244 -56.67 19.63 -21.37
N GLU A 245 -55.95 19.05 -22.34
CA GLU A 245 -56.55 18.40 -23.49
C GLU A 245 -56.85 16.94 -23.13
N LEU A 246 -58.13 16.59 -22.99
CA LEU A 246 -58.56 15.29 -22.45
C LEU A 246 -58.38 14.12 -23.42
N ARG A 247 -57.84 14.38 -24.61
CA ARG A 247 -57.36 13.37 -25.57
C ARG A 247 -55.95 12.89 -25.25
N GLN A 248 -55.24 13.62 -24.40
CA GLN A 248 -53.89 13.29 -23.99
C GLN A 248 -53.91 12.73 -22.56
N SER A 249 -52.97 11.84 -22.27
CA SER A 249 -52.73 11.32 -20.91
C SER A 249 -51.63 12.12 -20.19
N GLU A 250 -51.54 13.41 -20.48
CA GLU A 250 -50.58 14.37 -19.92
C GLU A 250 -51.21 15.76 -19.83
N TYR A 251 -50.67 16.59 -18.95
CA TYR A 251 -50.95 18.03 -18.94
C TYR A 251 -49.72 18.83 -18.54
N THR A 252 -49.76 20.11 -18.90
CA THR A 252 -48.83 21.14 -18.45
C THR A 252 -49.61 22.21 -17.70
N ALA A 253 -49.10 22.65 -16.55
CA ALA A 253 -49.60 23.85 -15.88
C ALA A 253 -48.44 24.82 -15.64
N ASP A 254 -48.66 26.07 -16.04
CA ASP A 254 -47.68 27.14 -15.96
C ASP A 254 -48.00 28.07 -14.78
N SER A 255 -47.01 28.81 -14.27
CA SER A 255 -47.16 29.73 -13.14
C SER A 255 -47.76 29.07 -11.89
N VAL A 256 -47.20 27.91 -11.53
CA VAL A 256 -47.60 27.11 -10.36
C VAL A 256 -46.62 27.28 -9.20
N LEU A 257 -47.10 27.09 -7.97
CA LEU A 257 -46.28 27.27 -6.77
C LEU A 257 -45.91 25.91 -6.15
N LEU A 258 -44.63 25.55 -6.21
CA LEU A 258 -44.08 24.40 -5.49
C LEU A 258 -43.85 24.76 -4.03
N ASN A 259 -44.43 23.99 -3.12
CA ASN A 259 -44.10 24.02 -1.70
C ASN A 259 -43.26 22.78 -1.36
N TYR A 260 -41.98 23.00 -1.03
CA TYR A 260 -41.09 21.94 -0.57
C TYR A 260 -40.17 22.44 0.57
N PRO A 261 -40.68 22.49 1.81
CA PRO A 261 -40.01 23.13 2.96
C PRO A 261 -38.67 22.52 3.36
N GLU A 262 -38.41 21.27 2.99
CA GLU A 262 -37.16 20.56 3.30
C GLU A 262 -35.94 21.23 2.65
N TYR A 263 -36.09 21.78 1.44
CA TYR A 263 -35.01 22.48 0.74
C TYR A 263 -35.25 23.99 0.60
N PHE A 264 -36.51 24.43 0.55
CA PHE A 264 -36.86 25.83 0.26
C PHE A 264 -37.73 26.44 1.37
N LYS A 265 -37.25 27.53 1.97
CA LYS A 265 -37.99 28.27 3.01
C LYS A 265 -39.26 28.97 2.51
N LYS A 266 -39.39 29.19 1.20
CA LYS A 266 -40.52 29.86 0.55
C LYS A 266 -40.98 29.03 -0.66
N PRO A 267 -42.28 29.07 -1.01
CA PRO A 267 -42.76 28.42 -2.23
C PRO A 267 -42.08 28.96 -3.49
N ILE A 268 -41.83 28.09 -4.47
CA ILE A 268 -41.10 28.40 -5.71
C ILE A 268 -42.06 28.44 -6.89
N LEU A 269 -42.01 29.50 -7.68
CA LEU A 269 -42.81 29.65 -8.89
C LEU A 269 -42.16 28.91 -10.07
N GLY A 270 -42.95 28.17 -10.84
CA GLY A 270 -42.46 27.44 -12.01
C GLY A 270 -43.57 26.86 -12.88
N ARG A 271 -43.19 25.85 -13.66
CA ARG A 271 -44.04 25.08 -14.57
C ARG A 271 -43.99 23.60 -14.17
N ILE A 272 -45.15 22.95 -14.17
CA ILE A 272 -45.27 21.51 -13.94
C ILE A 272 -45.74 20.79 -15.20
N VAL A 273 -45.17 19.63 -15.47
CA VAL A 273 -45.61 18.66 -16.49
C VAL A 273 -45.92 17.36 -15.77
N ASP A 274 -47.07 16.77 -16.04
CA ASP A 274 -47.45 15.50 -15.44
C ASP A 274 -48.09 14.59 -16.47
N LYS A 275 -47.61 13.35 -16.53
CA LYS A 275 -47.90 12.37 -17.58
C LYS A 275 -48.06 10.99 -16.98
N VAL A 276 -49.04 10.25 -17.50
CA VAL A 276 -49.22 8.83 -17.20
C VAL A 276 -48.21 8.01 -18.02
N THR A 277 -47.46 7.11 -17.37
CA THR A 277 -46.49 6.25 -18.07
C THR A 277 -47.09 4.88 -18.42
N PRO A 278 -46.70 4.23 -19.54
CA PRO A 278 -47.26 2.94 -19.97
C PRO A 278 -46.97 1.76 -19.02
N ILE A 279 -45.89 1.84 -18.22
CA ILE A 279 -45.48 0.84 -17.23
C ILE A 279 -45.13 1.58 -15.93
N TYR A 280 -45.93 1.39 -14.89
CA TYR A 280 -45.63 1.90 -13.56
C TYR A 280 -44.65 0.98 -12.83
N GLN A 281 -43.45 1.47 -12.55
CA GLN A 281 -42.53 0.88 -11.57
C GLN A 281 -42.11 1.96 -10.60
N SER A 282 -42.43 1.77 -9.32
CA SER A 282 -42.10 2.74 -8.27
C SER A 282 -40.58 2.96 -8.22
N GLY A 283 -40.14 4.22 -8.38
CA GLY A 283 -38.73 4.62 -8.47
C GLY A 283 -38.20 4.86 -9.89
N ILE A 284 -38.97 4.51 -10.93
CA ILE A 284 -38.62 4.71 -12.35
C ILE A 284 -39.58 5.73 -13.02
N VAL A 285 -40.53 6.29 -12.26
CA VAL A 285 -41.50 7.26 -12.77
C VAL A 285 -40.88 8.66 -12.73
N ASP A 286 -40.71 9.28 -13.90
CA ASP A 286 -40.13 10.62 -14.09
C ASP A 286 -41.13 11.77 -13.88
N TYR A 287 -42.40 11.48 -13.59
CA TYR A 287 -43.48 12.46 -13.44
C TYR A 287 -44.15 12.40 -12.05
N PRO A 288 -44.64 13.53 -11.51
CA PRO A 288 -44.64 14.86 -12.12
C PRO A 288 -43.23 15.49 -12.19
N GLU A 289 -43.04 16.32 -13.20
CA GLU A 289 -41.83 17.10 -13.45
C GLU A 289 -42.10 18.57 -13.13
N PHE A 290 -41.29 19.21 -12.28
CA PHE A 290 -41.38 20.63 -11.96
C PHE A 290 -40.10 21.36 -12.33
N ASN A 291 -40.26 22.44 -13.12
CA ASN A 291 -39.18 23.31 -13.56
C ASN A 291 -39.43 24.74 -13.03
N PRO A 292 -38.58 25.27 -12.14
CA PRO A 292 -38.67 26.63 -11.63
C PRO A 292 -38.29 27.66 -12.71
N TYR A 293 -38.85 28.87 -12.62
CA TYR A 293 -38.42 29.98 -13.50
C TYR A 293 -37.15 30.67 -13.03
N GLN A 294 -36.94 30.70 -11.71
CA GLN A 294 -35.70 31.21 -11.15
C GLN A 294 -34.58 30.26 -11.52
N LYS A 295 -33.52 30.78 -12.15
CA LYS A 295 -32.43 29.97 -12.69
C LYS A 295 -31.30 29.67 -11.70
N TRP A 296 -31.31 30.27 -10.50
CA TRP A 296 -30.23 30.11 -9.53
C TRP A 296 -30.75 30.09 -8.10
N PHE A 297 -30.35 29.07 -7.35
CA PHE A 297 -30.66 28.90 -5.93
C PHE A 297 -29.38 28.65 -5.15
N GLU A 298 -29.33 29.18 -3.94
CA GLU A 298 -28.32 28.82 -2.93
C GLU A 298 -29.02 28.08 -1.79
N VAL A 299 -28.85 26.77 -1.75
CA VAL A 299 -29.39 25.90 -0.71
C VAL A 299 -28.26 25.58 0.27
N LYS A 300 -28.21 26.35 1.36
CA LYS A 300 -27.26 26.10 2.44
C LYS A 300 -27.68 24.90 3.28
N ASN A 301 -26.72 24.08 3.67
CA ASN A 301 -26.93 22.84 4.40
C ASN A 301 -27.98 21.92 3.73
N ILE A 302 -27.85 21.69 2.41
CA ILE A 302 -28.66 20.66 1.73
C ILE A 302 -28.45 19.29 2.40
N PHE A 303 -27.23 19.06 2.86
CA PHE A 303 -26.90 18.15 3.96
C PHE A 303 -26.07 18.91 4.98
N LYS A 304 -25.92 18.36 6.19
CA LYS A 304 -25.05 18.96 7.21
C LYS A 304 -23.65 19.24 6.61
N ASP A 305 -23.18 20.48 6.72
CA ASP A 305 -21.89 20.99 6.20
C ASP A 305 -21.72 20.93 4.66
N VAL A 306 -22.80 20.65 3.91
CA VAL A 306 -22.80 20.59 2.44
C VAL A 306 -23.79 21.62 1.89
N ASP A 307 -23.29 22.53 1.08
CA ASP A 307 -24.08 23.54 0.39
C ASP A 307 -24.23 23.19 -1.09
N TYR A 308 -25.38 23.53 -1.66
CA TYR A 308 -25.67 23.43 -3.09
C TYR A 308 -25.97 24.79 -3.69
N SER A 309 -25.43 25.06 -4.88
CA SER A 309 -25.68 26.27 -5.64
C SER A 309 -25.92 25.95 -7.12
N GLY A 310 -27.08 26.31 -7.65
CA GLY A 310 -27.45 26.02 -9.04
C GLY A 310 -28.96 26.14 -9.27
N ASN A 311 -29.41 25.90 -10.50
CA ASN A 311 -30.82 25.69 -10.80
C ASN A 311 -31.25 24.30 -10.31
N PHE A 312 -32.53 24.08 -10.04
CA PHE A 312 -33.04 22.73 -9.77
C PHE A 312 -34.19 22.39 -10.71
N SER A 313 -34.38 21.10 -10.96
CA SER A 313 -35.60 20.53 -11.53
C SER A 313 -35.97 19.31 -10.69
N ILE A 314 -37.26 19.02 -10.59
CA ILE A 314 -37.74 17.83 -9.90
C ILE A 314 -38.35 16.93 -10.96
N THR A 315 -37.81 15.73 -11.14
CA THR A 315 -38.27 14.76 -12.13
C THR A 315 -38.63 13.48 -11.38
N GLY A 316 -39.91 13.28 -11.09
CA GLY A 316 -40.35 12.14 -10.30
C GLY A 316 -39.67 12.09 -8.94
N SER A 317 -38.91 11.03 -8.64
CA SER A 317 -38.18 10.91 -7.37
C SER A 317 -36.82 11.60 -7.32
N LYS A 318 -36.36 12.20 -8.44
CA LYS A 318 -35.01 12.77 -8.56
C LYS A 318 -35.09 14.28 -8.50
N LEU A 319 -34.29 14.90 -7.63
CA LEU A 319 -34.01 16.33 -7.70
C LEU A 319 -32.72 16.50 -8.50
N VAL A 320 -32.81 17.20 -9.62
CA VAL A 320 -31.71 17.38 -10.56
C VAL A 320 -31.25 18.83 -10.48
N GLY A 321 -30.07 19.02 -9.93
CA GLY A 321 -29.37 20.29 -9.97
C GLY A 321 -28.75 20.53 -11.34
N ILE A 322 -29.02 21.67 -11.96
CA ILE A 322 -28.52 22.04 -13.29
C ILE A 322 -27.87 23.41 -13.21
N GLY A 323 -26.74 23.65 -13.89
CA GLY A 323 -26.22 25.00 -14.00
C GLY A 323 -27.08 25.90 -14.90
N PRO A 324 -27.30 27.18 -14.57
CA PRO A 324 -28.06 28.11 -15.40
C PRO A 324 -27.36 28.38 -16.72
N ASP A 325 -28.11 28.46 -17.82
CA ASP A 325 -27.65 28.99 -19.11
C ASP A 325 -26.33 28.37 -19.63
N GLY A 326 -26.12 27.07 -19.34
CA GLY A 326 -24.91 26.33 -19.73
C GLY A 326 -23.75 26.36 -18.71
N GLY A 327 -23.94 27.02 -17.56
CA GLY A 327 -23.02 27.04 -16.42
C GLY A 327 -22.95 25.71 -15.66
N LEU A 328 -22.20 25.70 -14.56
CA LEU A 328 -22.01 24.51 -13.70
C LEU A 328 -22.77 24.69 -12.38
N ALA A 329 -23.50 23.66 -11.95
CA ALA A 329 -23.99 23.54 -10.59
C ALA A 329 -22.82 23.21 -9.66
N LYS A 330 -22.85 23.77 -8.45
CA LYS A 330 -21.76 23.74 -7.49
C LYS A 330 -22.19 23.11 -6.18
N VAL A 331 -21.43 22.13 -5.72
CA VAL A 331 -21.52 21.55 -4.37
C VAL A 331 -20.30 22.01 -3.58
N THR A 332 -20.53 22.61 -2.41
CA THR A 332 -19.45 23.09 -1.52
C THR A 332 -19.53 22.33 -0.20
N ILE A 333 -18.47 21.61 0.14
CA ILE A 333 -18.36 20.86 1.39
C ILE A 333 -17.43 21.61 2.34
N HIS A 334 -17.92 21.83 3.55
CA HIS A 334 -17.21 22.56 4.60
C HIS A 334 -16.47 21.59 5.54
N ARG A 335 -15.26 21.99 5.96
CA ARG A 335 -14.51 21.35 7.04
C ARG A 335 -14.16 22.41 8.08
N LYS A 336 -14.47 22.14 9.35
CA LYS A 336 -14.24 23.10 10.47
C LYS A 336 -14.84 24.50 10.18
N GLY A 337 -16.02 24.52 9.56
CA GLY A 337 -16.77 25.75 9.23
C GLY A 337 -16.28 26.55 8.01
N LYS A 338 -15.24 26.09 7.30
CA LYS A 338 -14.71 26.76 6.10
C LYS A 338 -14.91 25.89 4.84
N PRO A 339 -15.14 26.49 3.65
CA PRO A 339 -15.14 25.75 2.40
C PRO A 339 -13.82 25.00 2.22
N PHE A 340 -13.89 23.68 2.03
CA PHE A 340 -12.70 22.84 1.89
C PHE A 340 -12.69 22.10 0.56
N MET A 341 -13.84 21.63 0.09
CA MET A 341 -13.98 20.99 -1.21
C MET A 341 -15.10 21.65 -2.01
N VAL A 342 -14.84 21.84 -3.30
CA VAL A 342 -15.84 22.27 -4.28
C VAL A 342 -15.89 21.25 -5.42
N ALA A 343 -17.10 20.81 -5.76
CA ALA A 343 -17.39 20.02 -6.95
C ALA A 343 -18.33 20.82 -7.88
N GLU A 344 -17.94 20.98 -9.14
CA GLU A 344 -18.67 21.74 -10.16
C GLU A 344 -18.99 20.83 -11.35
N GLY A 345 -20.27 20.70 -11.72
CA GLY A 345 -20.70 19.87 -12.85
C GLY A 345 -21.98 20.40 -13.49
N ARG A 346 -22.24 20.07 -14.77
CA ARG A 346 -23.47 20.52 -15.45
C ARG A 346 -24.73 19.98 -14.78
N MET A 347 -24.66 18.73 -14.32
CA MET A 347 -25.75 18.04 -13.65
C MET A 347 -25.27 17.49 -12.32
N VAL A 348 -26.00 17.78 -11.25
CA VAL A 348 -25.82 17.20 -9.92
C VAL A 348 -27.11 16.48 -9.57
N LEU A 349 -27.08 15.16 -9.48
CA LEU A 349 -28.20 14.39 -8.99
C LEU A 349 -28.25 14.50 -7.45
N ILE A 350 -29.41 14.84 -6.94
CA ILE A 350 -29.67 15.07 -5.52
C ILE A 350 -30.76 14.10 -5.08
N GLU A 351 -30.38 13.12 -4.28
CA GLU A 351 -31.29 12.16 -3.65
C GLU A 351 -31.23 12.29 -2.13
N GLN A 352 -32.17 11.68 -1.40
CA GLN A 352 -32.23 11.79 0.06
C GLN A 352 -30.95 11.30 0.78
N SER A 353 -30.24 10.32 0.20
CA SER A 353 -29.07 9.69 0.82
C SER A 353 -27.74 10.04 0.14
N HIS A 354 -27.75 10.63 -1.06
CA HIS A 354 -26.53 10.93 -1.78
C HIS A 354 -26.64 12.10 -2.75
N LEU A 355 -25.50 12.72 -3.03
CA LEU A 355 -25.26 13.63 -4.15
C LEU A 355 -24.34 12.95 -5.14
N SER A 356 -24.57 13.11 -6.43
CA SER A 356 -23.61 12.66 -7.43
C SER A 356 -23.56 13.59 -8.63
N SER A 357 -22.42 13.63 -9.29
CA SER A 357 -22.23 14.37 -10.53
C SER A 357 -21.18 13.67 -11.37
N ASP A 358 -21.54 13.34 -12.61
CA ASP A 358 -20.59 12.81 -13.56
C ASP A 358 -19.81 13.94 -14.22
N LYS A 359 -18.51 13.71 -14.40
CA LYS A 359 -17.56 14.68 -14.96
C LYS A 359 -17.53 16.01 -14.21
N ALA A 360 -17.56 15.95 -12.88
CA ALA A 360 -17.35 17.09 -12.02
C ALA A 360 -15.89 17.54 -12.03
N LYS A 361 -15.67 18.85 -12.09
CA LYS A 361 -14.42 19.47 -11.65
C LYS A 361 -14.39 19.46 -10.14
N VAL A 362 -13.34 18.89 -9.56
CA VAL A 362 -13.17 18.76 -8.11
C VAL A 362 -11.95 19.53 -7.67
N VAL A 363 -12.09 20.36 -6.65
CA VAL A 363 -11.01 21.13 -6.04
C VAL A 363 -11.10 21.02 -4.52
N PHE A 364 -10.03 20.53 -3.91
CA PHE A 364 -9.76 20.62 -2.48
C PHE A 364 -8.84 21.82 -2.24
N TYR A 365 -9.24 22.74 -1.36
CA TYR A 365 -8.47 23.94 -1.02
C TYR A 365 -7.55 23.68 0.18
N ILE A 366 -6.27 24.01 0.02
CA ILE A 366 -5.21 23.82 1.01
C ILE A 366 -4.47 25.15 1.17
N ASP A 367 -4.97 26.05 2.01
CA ASP A 367 -4.47 27.43 2.14
C ASP A 367 -4.40 28.17 0.79
N LYS A 368 -3.18 28.34 0.24
CA LYS A 368 -2.93 28.96 -1.08
C LYS A 368 -2.75 27.93 -2.20
N ASP A 369 -2.68 26.65 -1.83
CA ASP A 369 -2.51 25.50 -2.70
C ASP A 369 -3.84 24.73 -2.84
N SER A 370 -3.84 23.71 -3.69
CA SER A 370 -5.01 22.88 -3.96
C SER A 370 -4.63 21.48 -4.43
N ILE A 371 -5.57 20.55 -4.25
CA ILE A 371 -5.60 19.28 -4.96
C ILE A 371 -6.80 19.32 -5.88
N TYR A 372 -6.60 19.18 -7.19
CA TYR A 372 -7.69 19.35 -8.14
C TYR A 372 -7.64 18.37 -9.31
N HIS A 373 -8.80 18.19 -9.93
CA HIS A 373 -8.99 17.40 -11.14
C HIS A 373 -10.18 17.95 -11.94
N ASN A 374 -10.11 17.86 -13.27
CA ASN A 374 -11.20 18.23 -14.16
C ASN A 374 -11.87 16.98 -14.77
N GLY A 375 -13.08 16.67 -14.30
CA GLY A 375 -13.96 15.72 -14.98
C GLY A 375 -14.06 14.33 -14.34
N LEU A 376 -13.97 14.20 -13.02
CA LEU A 376 -14.18 12.91 -12.33
C LEU A 376 -15.65 12.64 -12.06
N SER A 377 -16.01 11.39 -11.78
CA SER A 377 -17.28 11.11 -11.12
C SER A 377 -17.15 11.49 -9.65
N PHE A 378 -18.02 12.38 -9.19
CA PHE A 378 -18.13 12.81 -7.81
C PHE A 378 -19.36 12.17 -7.18
N ALA A 379 -19.20 11.63 -5.98
CA ALA A 379 -20.31 11.18 -5.16
C ALA A 379 -20.09 11.56 -3.69
N TYR A 380 -21.16 12.00 -3.02
CA TYR A 380 -21.21 12.21 -1.58
C TYR A 380 -22.32 11.33 -1.00
N HIS A 381 -21.98 10.46 -0.07
CA HIS A 381 -22.94 9.61 0.65
C HIS A 381 -23.23 10.20 2.02
N ASN A 382 -24.46 10.67 2.23
CA ASN A 382 -24.85 11.38 3.43
C ASN A 382 -24.83 10.51 4.70
N PRO A 383 -25.34 9.27 4.73
CA PRO A 383 -25.33 8.44 5.94
C PRO A 383 -23.94 8.16 6.51
N THR A 384 -22.92 7.98 5.66
CA THR A 384 -21.53 7.74 6.09
C THR A 384 -20.66 9.00 6.08
N ARG A 385 -21.22 10.12 5.60
CA ARG A 385 -20.53 11.39 5.36
C ARG A 385 -19.23 11.21 4.56
N THR A 386 -19.30 10.44 3.48
CA THR A 386 -18.14 10.06 2.67
C THR A 386 -18.22 10.65 1.28
N VAL A 387 -17.16 11.32 0.86
CA VAL A 387 -16.89 11.72 -0.52
C VAL A 387 -16.09 10.62 -1.22
N MET A 388 -16.51 10.28 -2.44
CA MET A 388 -15.77 9.44 -3.37
C MET A 388 -15.60 10.17 -4.69
N VAL A 389 -14.38 10.12 -5.22
CA VAL A 389 -14.04 10.73 -6.49
C VAL A 389 -13.23 9.74 -7.32
N ASN A 390 -13.79 9.31 -8.44
CA ASN A 390 -13.24 8.22 -9.25
C ASN A 390 -13.19 8.60 -10.74
N PRO A 391 -12.20 8.13 -11.51
CA PRO A 391 -12.28 8.12 -12.96
C PRO A 391 -13.52 7.36 -13.44
N THR A 392 -14.06 7.79 -14.57
CA THR A 392 -15.10 7.08 -15.33
C THR A 392 -14.46 6.22 -16.43
N ASP A 393 -15.28 5.50 -17.20
CA ASP A 393 -14.81 4.74 -18.37
C ASP A 393 -14.25 5.63 -19.50
N LYS A 394 -14.41 6.95 -19.40
CA LYS A 394 -13.91 7.91 -20.40
C LYS A 394 -12.43 8.21 -20.18
N LEU A 395 -11.68 8.22 -21.29
CA LEU A 395 -10.24 8.47 -21.34
C LEU A 395 -9.82 9.78 -20.64
N THR A 396 -10.63 10.83 -20.70
CA THR A 396 -10.36 12.14 -20.08
C THR A 396 -10.27 12.12 -18.57
N THR A 397 -11.01 11.21 -17.95
CA THR A 397 -11.10 11.11 -16.49
C THR A 397 -9.90 10.35 -15.89
N GLN A 398 -9.05 9.77 -16.76
CA GLN A 398 -7.80 9.12 -16.41
C GLN A 398 -6.62 10.11 -16.29
N SER A 399 -6.88 11.42 -16.32
CA SER A 399 -5.89 12.45 -15.99
C SER A 399 -5.50 12.38 -14.50
N PRO A 400 -4.31 12.88 -14.12
CA PRO A 400 -3.89 12.84 -12.73
C PRO A 400 -4.67 13.85 -11.87
N PHE A 401 -4.73 13.57 -10.57
CA PHE A 401 -4.92 14.62 -9.57
C PHE A 401 -3.65 15.48 -9.51
N TYR A 402 -3.82 16.79 -9.56
CA TYR A 402 -2.72 17.75 -9.46
C TYR A 402 -2.65 18.28 -8.04
N SER A 403 -1.48 18.23 -7.41
CA SER A 403 -1.25 18.84 -6.10
C SER A 403 -0.22 19.97 -6.20
N SER A 404 -0.67 21.21 -6.03
CA SER A 404 0.23 22.38 -6.04
C SER A 404 1.07 22.50 -4.77
N TYR A 405 0.60 21.97 -3.64
CA TYR A 405 1.34 21.92 -2.38
C TYR A 405 2.55 20.97 -2.45
N HIS A 406 2.32 19.75 -2.94
CA HIS A 406 3.36 18.72 -3.05
C HIS A 406 4.19 18.85 -4.33
N LYS A 407 3.67 19.54 -5.36
CA LYS A 407 4.28 19.67 -6.69
C LYS A 407 4.39 18.33 -7.44
N ILE A 408 3.31 17.57 -7.41
CA ILE A 408 3.20 16.23 -8.02
C ILE A 408 1.89 16.03 -8.77
N ASN A 409 1.95 15.16 -9.77
CA ASN A 409 0.83 14.56 -10.47
C ASN A 409 0.60 13.15 -9.92
N LEU A 410 -0.65 12.82 -9.59
CA LEU A 410 -1.05 11.56 -8.96
C LEU A 410 -2.14 10.85 -9.77
N TRP A 411 -1.83 9.69 -10.33
CA TRP A 411 -2.83 8.80 -10.92
C TRP A 411 -3.30 7.77 -9.89
N SER A 412 -4.60 7.75 -9.63
CA SER A 412 -5.25 6.82 -8.72
C SER A 412 -6.67 6.52 -9.20
N ASN A 413 -7.17 5.32 -8.90
CA ASN A 413 -8.51 4.89 -9.32
C ASN A 413 -9.61 5.46 -8.42
N GLN A 414 -9.29 5.87 -7.20
CA GLN A 414 -10.27 6.38 -6.25
C GLN A 414 -9.62 7.27 -5.20
N LEU A 415 -10.18 8.47 -5.04
CA LEU A 415 -9.99 9.33 -3.87
C LEU A 415 -11.20 9.16 -2.94
N THR A 416 -10.96 8.90 -1.67
CA THR A 416 -12.01 8.82 -0.64
C THR A 416 -11.70 9.75 0.52
N TRP A 417 -12.70 10.49 0.97
CA TRP A 417 -12.60 11.39 2.12
C TRP A 417 -13.85 11.28 2.98
N SER A 418 -13.69 10.91 4.26
CA SER A 418 -14.78 11.03 5.23
C SER A 418 -14.71 12.42 5.85
N ILE A 419 -15.78 13.20 5.75
CA ILE A 419 -15.79 14.62 6.19
C ILE A 419 -15.47 14.75 7.69
N GLU A 420 -15.78 13.72 8.47
CA GLU A 420 -15.51 13.65 9.91
C GLU A 420 -14.04 13.30 10.25
N LYS A 421 -13.25 12.88 9.25
CA LYS A 421 -11.84 12.50 9.42
C LYS A 421 -10.90 13.56 8.82
N ASP A 422 -9.77 13.74 9.48
CA ASP A 422 -8.67 14.58 9.00
C ASP A 422 -7.72 13.81 8.07
N GLU A 423 -8.27 12.96 7.19
CA GLU A 423 -7.50 12.11 6.26
C GLU A 423 -8.21 11.94 4.90
N ILE A 424 -7.47 12.11 3.80
CA ILE A 424 -7.90 11.74 2.43
C ILE A 424 -7.08 10.53 1.97
N THR A 425 -7.73 9.52 1.40
CA THR A 425 -7.06 8.31 0.91
C THR A 425 -7.13 8.19 -0.60
N PHE A 426 -6.03 7.73 -1.22
CA PHE A 426 -5.93 7.45 -2.65
C PHE A 426 -5.63 5.96 -2.86
N GLY A 427 -6.39 5.28 -3.71
CA GLY A 427 -6.18 3.86 -3.98
C GLY A 427 -7.13 3.29 -5.02
N SER A 428 -7.47 2.01 -4.87
CA SER A 428 -8.42 1.30 -5.70
C SER A 428 -9.84 1.45 -5.19
N SER A 429 -10.80 1.25 -6.08
CA SER A 429 -12.19 1.05 -5.69
C SER A 429 -12.37 -0.21 -4.84
N LEU A 430 -13.43 -0.21 -4.04
CA LEU A 430 -13.82 -1.35 -3.20
C LEU A 430 -13.95 -2.64 -4.05
N GLY A 431 -13.34 -3.73 -3.57
CA GLY A 431 -13.39 -5.04 -4.22
C GLY A 431 -12.22 -5.36 -5.16
N ALA A 432 -11.31 -4.41 -5.42
CA ALA A 432 -10.07 -4.70 -6.15
C ALA A 432 -9.14 -5.62 -5.33
N SER A 433 -8.41 -6.52 -5.99
CA SER A 433 -7.39 -7.36 -5.36
C SER A 433 -6.07 -6.63 -5.15
N ILE A 434 -5.74 -5.72 -6.07
CA ILE A 434 -4.50 -4.93 -6.10
C ILE A 434 -4.85 -3.46 -6.32
N SER A 435 -4.21 -2.59 -5.55
CA SER A 435 -4.30 -1.14 -5.70
C SER A 435 -3.02 -0.61 -6.33
N LYS A 436 -3.15 0.12 -7.44
CA LYS A 436 -2.02 0.74 -8.15
C LYS A 436 -2.22 2.25 -8.20
N ALA A 437 -1.15 2.98 -7.92
CA ALA A 437 -1.09 4.42 -8.12
C ALA A 437 0.28 4.81 -8.68
N GLU A 438 0.33 5.95 -9.36
CA GLU A 438 1.54 6.49 -9.95
C GLU A 438 1.74 7.94 -9.53
N PHE A 439 2.97 8.28 -9.18
CA PHE A 439 3.38 9.59 -8.69
C PHE A 439 4.49 10.12 -9.59
N GLU A 440 4.35 11.36 -10.03
CA GLU A 440 5.29 12.01 -10.92
C GLU A 440 5.51 13.47 -10.47
N SER A 441 6.77 13.92 -10.42
CA SER A 441 7.09 15.32 -10.19
C SER A 441 6.49 16.21 -11.28
N GLU A 442 6.04 17.41 -10.92
CA GLU A 442 5.62 18.44 -11.89
C GLU A 442 6.75 18.82 -12.88
N ASN A 443 8.01 18.64 -12.47
CA ASN A 443 9.22 18.94 -13.24
C ASN A 443 9.85 17.68 -13.87
N PHE A 444 9.17 16.54 -13.85
CA PHE A 444 9.64 15.31 -14.49
C PHE A 444 9.75 15.49 -16.01
N PHE A 445 10.90 15.15 -16.58
CA PHE A 445 11.11 15.08 -18.03
C PHE A 445 11.99 13.88 -18.39
N ASN A 446 11.61 13.20 -19.46
CA ASN A 446 12.43 12.16 -20.10
C ASN A 446 12.34 12.35 -21.61
N GLN A 447 13.50 12.46 -22.27
CA GLN A 447 13.55 12.79 -23.69
C GLN A 447 12.97 11.68 -24.58
N ASP A 448 13.28 10.41 -24.29
CA ASP A 448 12.77 9.27 -25.08
C ASP A 448 11.24 9.17 -24.96
N MET A 449 10.71 9.38 -23.76
CA MET A 449 9.26 9.46 -23.52
C MET A 449 8.62 10.64 -24.24
N PHE A 450 9.29 11.80 -24.30
CA PHE A 450 8.77 12.96 -25.03
C PHE A 450 8.78 12.67 -26.53
N ASP A 451 9.93 12.33 -27.11
CA ASP A 451 10.11 12.12 -28.54
C ASP A 451 9.22 10.97 -29.06
N SER A 452 8.96 9.92 -28.26
CA SER A 452 8.03 8.83 -28.61
C SER A 452 6.55 9.26 -28.69
N MET A 453 6.15 10.41 -28.13
CA MET A 453 4.78 10.93 -28.27
C MET A 453 4.47 11.43 -29.68
N MET A 454 5.49 11.64 -30.52
CA MET A 454 5.30 11.99 -31.93
C MET A 454 4.68 10.82 -32.71
N ASP A 455 5.01 9.57 -32.35
CA ASP A 455 4.58 8.36 -33.05
C ASP A 455 4.76 8.50 -34.59
N ALA A 456 3.79 8.11 -35.42
CA ALA A 456 3.80 8.31 -36.86
C ALA A 456 3.30 9.71 -37.33
N SER A 457 3.10 10.67 -36.42
CA SER A 457 2.60 12.02 -36.76
C SER A 457 3.74 12.93 -37.27
N GLU A 458 3.45 13.77 -38.27
CA GLU A 458 4.39 14.81 -38.75
C GLU A 458 4.69 15.90 -37.71
N PHE A 459 3.79 16.08 -36.73
CA PHE A 459 3.92 17.10 -35.69
C PHE A 459 3.83 16.47 -34.31
N HIS A 460 4.73 16.90 -33.43
CA HIS A 460 4.74 16.50 -32.03
C HIS A 460 3.56 17.16 -31.27
N PRO A 461 2.65 16.38 -30.64
CA PRO A 461 1.39 16.90 -30.11
C PRO A 461 1.57 17.98 -29.04
N VAL A 462 2.55 17.81 -28.14
CA VAL A 462 2.87 18.80 -27.09
C VAL A 462 3.39 20.12 -27.69
N LEU A 463 4.25 20.05 -28.71
CA LEU A 463 4.81 21.25 -29.37
C LEU A 463 3.74 21.97 -30.19
N THR A 464 2.83 21.23 -30.83
CA THR A 464 1.69 21.81 -31.56
C THR A 464 0.82 22.67 -30.65
N VAL A 465 0.43 22.12 -29.49
CA VAL A 465 -0.35 22.86 -28.48
C VAL A 465 0.44 24.08 -27.98
N TRP A 466 1.72 23.89 -27.64
CA TRP A 466 2.56 24.99 -27.17
C TRP A 466 2.65 26.14 -28.20
N ASN A 467 2.98 25.83 -29.44
CA ASN A 467 3.12 26.82 -30.52
C ASN A 467 1.80 27.56 -30.76
N TYR A 468 0.68 26.84 -30.70
CA TYR A 468 -0.64 27.44 -30.82
C TYR A 468 -0.92 28.44 -29.69
N THR A 469 -0.67 28.06 -28.42
CA THR A 469 -0.83 28.99 -27.27
C THR A 469 0.04 30.24 -27.38
N ARG A 470 1.27 30.10 -27.92
CA ARG A 470 2.16 31.25 -28.15
C ARG A 470 1.62 32.18 -29.23
N ARG A 471 1.05 31.63 -30.31
CA ARG A 471 0.44 32.39 -31.39
C ARG A 471 -0.77 33.20 -30.93
N ILE A 472 -1.66 32.58 -30.14
CA ILE A 472 -2.89 33.23 -29.67
C ILE A 472 -2.68 34.08 -28.38
N LYS A 473 -1.48 34.00 -27.78
CA LYS A 473 -1.15 34.67 -26.50
C LYS A 473 -2.10 34.32 -25.35
N SER A 474 -2.60 33.08 -25.34
CA SER A 474 -3.50 32.54 -24.32
C SER A 474 -3.09 31.12 -23.97
N ASN A 475 -3.17 30.76 -22.69
CA ASN A 475 -2.97 29.39 -22.22
C ASN A 475 -4.22 28.52 -22.36
N THR A 476 -5.34 29.14 -22.74
CA THR A 476 -6.67 28.54 -22.83
C THR A 476 -7.24 28.77 -24.22
N PHE A 477 -7.80 27.73 -24.84
CA PHE A 477 -8.36 27.76 -26.20
C PHE A 477 -9.39 26.65 -26.41
N LEU A 478 -10.21 26.75 -27.46
CA LEU A 478 -11.15 25.69 -27.83
C LEU A 478 -10.47 24.65 -28.73
N ALA A 479 -10.77 23.37 -28.52
CA ALA A 479 -10.25 22.28 -29.35
C ALA A 479 -10.60 22.46 -30.84
N SER A 480 -11.76 23.05 -31.14
CA SER A 480 -12.19 23.41 -32.50
C SER A 480 -11.25 24.42 -33.17
N ASP A 481 -10.76 25.41 -32.42
CA ASP A 481 -9.91 26.47 -32.97
C ASP A 481 -8.51 25.92 -33.28
N LEU A 482 -8.02 24.99 -32.45
CA LEU A 482 -6.81 24.25 -32.73
C LEU A 482 -6.99 23.35 -33.97
N ALA A 483 -8.14 22.71 -34.15
CA ALA A 483 -8.44 21.87 -35.31
C ALA A 483 -8.38 22.63 -36.64
N VAL A 484 -8.92 23.86 -36.67
CA VAL A 484 -8.79 24.76 -37.83
C VAL A 484 -7.32 25.11 -38.08
N HIS A 485 -6.55 25.39 -37.02
CA HIS A 485 -5.14 25.73 -37.13
C HIS A 485 -4.29 24.59 -37.72
N VAL A 486 -4.52 23.35 -37.26
CA VAL A 486 -3.76 22.16 -37.71
C VAL A 486 -4.36 21.46 -38.93
N ARG A 487 -5.48 21.98 -39.46
CA ARG A 487 -6.23 21.42 -40.60
C ARG A 487 -6.61 19.95 -40.41
N ARG A 488 -7.13 19.60 -39.24
CA ARG A 488 -7.64 18.25 -38.92
C ARG A 488 -9.10 18.30 -38.54
N ALA A 489 -9.77 17.14 -38.59
CA ALA A 489 -11.13 17.04 -38.10
C ALA A 489 -11.19 17.41 -36.60
N PRO A 490 -12.21 18.17 -36.14
CA PRO A 490 -12.35 18.54 -34.74
C PRO A 490 -12.30 17.33 -33.79
N GLU A 491 -12.91 16.21 -34.18
CA GLU A 491 -12.93 14.99 -33.35
C GLU A 491 -11.54 14.38 -33.15
N ASP A 492 -10.67 14.41 -34.17
CA ASP A 492 -9.30 13.91 -34.04
C ASP A 492 -8.49 14.76 -33.05
N VAL A 493 -8.66 16.08 -33.10
CA VAL A 493 -8.00 17.00 -32.19
C VAL A 493 -8.53 16.82 -30.77
N LYS A 494 -9.84 16.65 -30.59
CA LYS A 494 -10.43 16.33 -29.29
C LYS A 494 -9.79 15.06 -28.71
N ILE A 495 -9.75 13.95 -29.45
CA ILE A 495 -9.11 12.71 -29.01
C ILE A 495 -7.63 12.94 -28.64
N ALA A 496 -6.89 13.72 -29.44
CA ALA A 496 -5.50 14.06 -29.13
C ALA A 496 -5.38 14.87 -27.82
N MET A 497 -6.28 15.82 -27.57
CA MET A 497 -6.31 16.59 -26.32
C MET A 497 -6.68 15.71 -25.13
N MET A 498 -7.60 14.75 -25.29
CA MET A 498 -7.93 13.77 -24.25
C MET A 498 -6.72 12.89 -23.89
N ARG A 499 -5.92 12.47 -24.89
CA ARG A 499 -4.67 11.72 -24.67
C ARG A 499 -3.63 12.57 -23.94
N LEU A 500 -3.46 13.83 -24.32
CA LEU A 500 -2.57 14.77 -23.63
C LEU A 500 -3.04 15.05 -22.19
N ALA A 501 -4.35 15.13 -21.95
CA ALA A 501 -4.92 15.30 -20.62
C ALA A 501 -4.63 14.09 -19.73
N LYS A 502 -4.79 12.87 -20.24
CA LYS A 502 -4.43 11.63 -19.55
C LYS A 502 -2.96 11.63 -19.08
N LEU A 503 -2.06 12.18 -19.89
CA LEU A 503 -0.63 12.31 -19.58
C LEU A 503 -0.29 13.53 -18.70
N GLY A 504 -1.26 14.36 -18.36
CA GLY A 504 -1.08 15.52 -17.48
C GLY A 504 -0.63 16.81 -18.16
N TYR A 505 -0.63 16.87 -19.50
CA TYR A 505 -0.14 18.04 -20.27
C TYR A 505 -1.18 19.16 -20.45
N VAL A 506 -2.46 18.80 -20.44
CA VAL A 506 -3.55 19.77 -20.59
C VAL A 506 -4.69 19.43 -19.66
N LEU A 507 -5.42 20.45 -19.22
CA LEU A 507 -6.73 20.31 -18.61
C LEU A 507 -7.76 20.41 -19.73
N TYR A 508 -8.54 19.35 -19.94
CA TYR A 508 -9.59 19.31 -20.96
C TYR A 508 -10.97 19.40 -20.29
N ASN A 509 -11.71 20.46 -20.59
CA ASN A 509 -13.11 20.59 -20.17
C ASN A 509 -14.02 19.99 -21.24
N PHE A 510 -14.69 18.88 -20.90
CA PHE A 510 -15.53 18.15 -21.84
C PHE A 510 -16.80 18.90 -22.25
N GLU A 511 -17.24 19.85 -21.43
CA GLU A 511 -18.49 20.56 -21.62
C GLU A 511 -18.33 21.71 -22.60
N THR A 512 -17.22 22.43 -22.48
CA THR A 512 -16.93 23.62 -23.26
C THR A 512 -15.95 23.36 -24.41
N ASP A 513 -15.41 22.14 -24.51
CA ASP A 513 -14.27 21.80 -25.39
C ASP A 513 -13.04 22.71 -25.17
N GLU A 514 -12.97 23.33 -23.99
CA GLU A 514 -11.88 24.22 -23.60
C GLU A 514 -10.67 23.41 -23.13
N VAL A 515 -9.51 23.77 -23.65
CA VAL A 515 -8.21 23.19 -23.34
C VAL A 515 -7.39 24.25 -22.64
N THR A 516 -6.88 23.94 -21.45
CA THR A 516 -5.91 24.79 -20.74
C THR A 516 -4.61 24.05 -20.59
N ILE A 517 -3.48 24.65 -20.99
CA ILE A 517 -2.17 24.01 -20.81
C ILE A 517 -1.77 23.95 -19.33
N THR A 518 -1.14 22.85 -18.92
CA THR A 518 -0.58 22.71 -17.57
C THR A 518 0.85 23.25 -17.50
N ASP A 519 1.33 23.49 -16.28
CA ASP A 519 2.74 23.83 -16.05
C ASP A 519 3.67 22.69 -16.53
N LYS A 520 3.27 21.42 -16.38
CA LYS A 520 3.99 20.26 -16.94
C LYS A 520 4.29 20.42 -18.45
N LEU A 521 3.31 20.86 -19.25
CA LEU A 521 3.52 21.08 -20.69
C LEU A 521 4.57 22.16 -20.93
N LYS A 522 4.44 23.29 -20.24
CA LYS A 522 5.40 24.39 -20.35
C LYS A 522 6.81 23.94 -19.96
N TYR A 523 6.95 23.26 -18.82
CA TYR A 523 8.25 22.78 -18.32
C TYR A 523 8.89 21.78 -19.29
N ASN A 524 8.14 20.78 -19.78
CA ASN A 524 8.68 19.77 -20.68
C ASN A 524 9.13 20.36 -22.03
N VAL A 525 8.39 21.34 -22.58
CA VAL A 525 8.84 22.05 -23.78
C VAL A 525 10.12 22.83 -23.50
N MET A 526 10.21 23.55 -22.38
CA MET A 526 11.43 24.28 -22.02
C MET A 526 12.61 23.32 -21.78
N ALA A 527 12.37 22.15 -21.17
CA ALA A 527 13.38 21.13 -20.91
C ALA A 527 13.90 20.52 -22.22
N ARG A 528 12.99 20.21 -23.17
CA ARG A 528 13.35 19.69 -24.50
C ARG A 528 14.30 20.60 -25.28
N PHE A 529 14.12 21.91 -25.14
CA PHE A 529 14.98 22.94 -25.75
C PHE A 529 16.12 23.41 -24.84
N GLY A 530 16.33 22.74 -23.70
CA GLY A 530 17.42 23.04 -22.80
C GLY A 530 17.33 24.39 -22.08
N ARG A 531 16.13 24.95 -21.93
CA ARG A 531 15.91 26.26 -21.28
C ARG A 531 15.63 26.20 -19.79
N THR A 532 15.31 25.02 -19.25
CA THR A 532 15.11 24.80 -17.81
C THR A 532 15.75 23.48 -17.38
N ASP A 533 16.07 23.38 -16.10
CA ASP A 533 16.43 22.12 -15.44
C ASP A 533 15.17 21.28 -15.19
N PHE A 534 15.36 19.97 -15.06
CA PHE A 534 14.30 18.98 -14.88
C PHE A 534 14.77 17.83 -13.97
N ASP A 535 13.83 17.06 -13.44
CA ASP A 535 14.13 15.89 -12.62
C ASP A 535 13.63 14.59 -13.28
N VAL A 536 14.01 13.46 -12.68
CA VAL A 536 13.61 12.11 -13.10
C VAL A 536 12.67 11.44 -12.09
N ILE A 537 12.09 12.21 -11.16
CA ILE A 537 11.32 11.67 -10.04
C ILE A 537 9.94 11.21 -10.53
N ARG A 538 9.84 9.90 -10.74
CA ARG A 538 8.61 9.19 -11.05
C ARG A 538 8.68 7.80 -10.43
N PHE A 539 7.61 7.38 -9.75
CA PHE A 539 7.57 6.07 -9.10
C PHE A 539 6.15 5.52 -9.00
N GLN A 540 6.07 4.19 -8.86
CA GLN A 540 4.82 3.46 -8.74
C GLN A 540 4.61 2.96 -7.31
N SER A 541 3.36 3.00 -6.88
CA SER A 541 2.87 2.40 -5.64
C SER A 541 2.01 1.18 -5.98
N THR A 542 2.28 0.04 -5.35
CA THR A 542 1.46 -1.17 -5.46
C THR A 542 1.21 -1.77 -4.08
N THR A 543 -0.06 -1.82 -3.68
CA THR A 543 -0.52 -2.36 -2.38
C THR A 543 -1.64 -3.39 -2.59
N PRO A 544 -1.95 -4.23 -1.59
CA PRO A 544 -3.18 -5.00 -1.59
C PRO A 544 -4.40 -4.08 -1.74
N GLY A 545 -5.46 -4.51 -2.44
CA GLY A 545 -6.64 -3.66 -2.67
C GLY A 545 -7.43 -3.24 -1.43
N THR A 546 -7.16 -3.86 -0.29
CA THR A 546 -7.69 -3.45 1.04
C THR A 546 -6.93 -2.28 1.66
N GLN A 547 -5.78 -1.91 1.11
CA GLN A 547 -4.92 -0.84 1.61
C GLN A 547 -4.78 0.27 0.56
N PRO A 548 -5.03 1.55 0.92
CA PRO A 548 -4.81 2.65 -0.01
C PRO A 548 -3.31 2.80 -0.35
N ASN A 549 -3.04 3.27 -1.56
CA ASN A 549 -1.68 3.59 -2.02
C ASN A 549 -1.11 4.80 -1.28
N ALA A 550 -1.95 5.80 -0.98
CA ALA A 550 -1.52 6.97 -0.22
C ALA A 550 -2.59 7.51 0.74
N ARG A 551 -2.14 8.15 1.81
CA ARG A 551 -2.97 8.84 2.82
C ARG A 551 -2.43 10.24 3.04
N LEU A 552 -3.26 11.24 2.79
CA LEU A 552 -2.97 12.64 3.07
C LEU A 552 -3.56 13.02 4.43
N ASP A 553 -2.69 13.36 5.37
CA ASP A 553 -3.08 13.92 6.67
C ASP A 553 -3.44 15.40 6.51
N LEU A 554 -4.67 15.78 6.87
CA LEU A 554 -5.20 17.14 6.69
C LEU A 554 -4.81 18.12 7.81
N ASN A 555 -3.96 17.71 8.76
CA ASN A 555 -3.41 18.55 9.82
C ASN A 555 -1.99 19.01 9.51
N ASN A 556 -1.15 18.14 8.97
CA ASN A 556 0.25 18.47 8.60
C ASN A 556 0.50 18.47 7.08
N LEU A 557 -0.46 18.02 6.28
CA LEU A 557 -0.38 17.89 4.82
C LEU A 557 0.72 16.95 4.34
N ASN A 558 1.13 15.99 5.17
CA ASN A 558 2.02 14.91 4.76
C ASN A 558 1.23 13.84 4.03
N LEU A 559 1.77 13.37 2.91
CA LEU A 559 1.22 12.30 2.10
C LEU A 559 2.04 11.04 2.35
N ALA A 560 1.54 10.15 3.20
CA ALA A 560 2.13 8.83 3.42
C ALA A 560 1.82 7.94 2.21
N ILE A 561 2.86 7.47 1.50
CA ILE A 561 2.73 6.64 0.30
C ILE A 561 3.31 5.25 0.60
N GLU A 562 2.51 4.23 0.38
CA GLU A 562 2.82 2.82 0.65
C GLU A 562 3.10 2.07 -0.66
N GLY A 563 3.72 0.90 -0.59
CA GLY A 563 3.96 0.06 -1.77
C GLY A 563 4.97 0.62 -2.79
N VAL A 564 5.86 1.53 -2.39
CA VAL A 564 6.93 2.10 -3.21
C VAL A 564 8.17 1.20 -3.19
N ASN A 565 8.49 0.55 -4.33
CA ASN A 565 9.64 -0.35 -4.40
C ASN A 565 10.99 0.38 -4.47
N TYR A 566 11.08 1.38 -5.35
CA TYR A 566 12.28 2.18 -5.56
C TYR A 566 11.90 3.55 -6.11
N ILE A 567 12.80 4.53 -5.94
CA ILE A 567 12.69 5.88 -6.50
C ILE A 567 14.07 6.24 -7.07
N SER A 568 14.12 6.64 -8.34
CA SER A 568 15.31 7.32 -8.88
C SER A 568 15.17 8.81 -8.64
N VAL A 569 16.17 9.42 -8.01
CA VAL A 569 16.22 10.88 -7.81
C VAL A 569 17.24 11.56 -8.72
N SER A 570 18.24 10.81 -9.21
CA SER A 570 19.17 11.26 -10.24
C SER A 570 19.73 10.05 -10.99
N ASP A 571 19.43 9.96 -12.29
CA ASP A 571 20.01 8.94 -13.15
C ASP A 571 21.46 9.28 -13.53
N SER A 572 21.80 10.57 -13.63
CA SER A 572 23.14 11.04 -14.00
C SER A 572 24.19 10.79 -12.91
N GLN A 573 23.78 10.86 -11.63
CA GLN A 573 24.63 10.66 -10.45
C GLN A 573 24.38 9.30 -9.78
N ASN A 574 23.63 8.41 -10.44
CA ASN A 574 23.28 7.06 -9.96
C ASN A 574 22.72 7.03 -8.52
N VAL A 575 21.77 7.91 -8.21
CA VAL A 575 21.17 8.00 -6.87
C VAL A 575 19.79 7.37 -6.84
N PHE A 576 19.71 6.22 -6.16
CA PHE A 576 18.52 5.38 -6.04
C PHE A 576 18.14 5.16 -4.58
N ILE A 577 16.84 5.27 -4.30
CA ILE A 577 16.27 5.07 -2.97
C ILE A 577 15.41 3.80 -2.99
N SER A 578 15.59 2.94 -1.99
CA SER A 578 14.78 1.74 -1.76
C SER A 578 14.17 1.80 -0.36
N PRO A 579 12.91 2.25 -0.22
CA PRO A 579 12.31 2.48 1.09
C PRO A 579 12.08 1.20 1.90
N TYR A 580 12.40 1.23 3.19
CA TYR A 580 12.07 0.17 4.14
C TYR A 580 10.55 0.02 4.25
N LYS A 581 10.06 -1.23 4.26
CA LYS A 581 8.63 -1.56 4.20
C LYS A 581 7.89 -0.91 3.01
N LYS A 582 8.62 -0.47 1.98
CA LYS A 582 8.06 0.16 0.78
C LYS A 582 7.22 1.41 1.09
N SER A 583 7.58 2.19 2.11
CA SER A 583 6.82 3.36 2.55
C SER A 583 7.68 4.62 2.59
N ILE A 584 7.10 5.75 2.16
CA ILE A 584 7.68 7.09 2.25
C ILE A 584 6.66 8.08 2.79
N THR A 585 7.13 9.17 3.39
CA THR A 585 6.30 10.31 3.77
C THR A 585 6.64 11.49 2.89
N PHE A 586 5.78 11.77 1.91
CA PHE A 586 5.94 12.86 0.96
C PHE A 586 5.42 14.18 1.56
N GLN A 587 6.17 15.25 1.37
CA GLN A 587 5.96 16.55 2.01
C GLN A 587 5.91 17.66 0.95
N LYS A 588 5.80 18.90 1.42
CA LYS A 588 5.75 20.10 0.57
C LYS A 588 6.94 20.15 -0.40
N ASN A 589 6.69 20.58 -1.64
CA ASN A 589 7.70 20.79 -2.69
C ASN A 589 8.60 19.56 -2.94
N ARG A 590 8.02 18.36 -3.01
CA ARG A 590 8.73 17.10 -3.31
C ARG A 590 9.78 16.67 -2.30
N ASN A 591 9.84 17.31 -1.13
CA ASN A 591 10.60 16.77 -0.02
C ASN A 591 9.96 15.46 0.45
N PHE A 592 10.74 14.48 0.88
CA PHE A 592 10.17 13.28 1.48
C PHE A 592 11.13 12.61 2.47
N GLU A 593 10.53 11.96 3.46
CA GLU A 593 11.22 11.17 4.47
C GLU A 593 11.05 9.68 4.20
N PHE A 594 12.09 8.91 4.47
CA PHE A 594 12.11 7.47 4.28
C PHE A 594 13.11 6.79 5.20
N GLY A 595 12.85 5.53 5.55
CA GLY A 595 13.88 4.59 6.00
C GLY A 595 14.26 3.65 4.86
N GLY A 596 15.27 2.80 5.03
CA GLY A 596 15.68 1.81 4.04
C GLY A 596 17.12 2.03 3.58
N SER A 597 17.33 1.92 2.27
CA SER A 597 18.65 2.13 1.69
C SER A 597 18.66 3.20 0.62
N ILE A 598 19.76 3.94 0.56
CA ILE A 598 20.09 4.83 -0.54
C ILE A 598 21.43 4.40 -1.14
N ARG A 599 21.43 4.19 -2.46
CA ARG A 599 22.64 3.99 -3.24
C ARG A 599 22.97 5.30 -3.93
N ALA A 600 24.18 5.81 -3.72
CA ALA A 600 24.73 6.97 -4.42
C ALA A 600 26.07 6.56 -5.02
N GLY A 601 26.12 6.40 -6.34
CA GLY A 601 27.27 5.80 -7.03
C GLY A 601 27.63 4.42 -6.48
N LEU A 602 28.85 4.29 -5.94
CA LEU A 602 29.39 3.05 -5.37
C LEU A 602 29.19 2.92 -3.85
N PHE A 603 28.44 3.84 -3.23
CA PHE A 603 28.18 3.83 -1.79
C PHE A 603 26.72 3.45 -1.54
N THR A 604 26.48 2.51 -0.63
CA THR A 604 25.14 2.12 -0.21
C THR A 604 24.96 2.32 1.29
N PHE A 605 24.10 3.26 1.65
CA PHE A 605 23.78 3.61 3.04
C PHE A 605 22.50 2.92 3.46
N TYR A 606 22.48 2.33 4.65
CA TYR A 606 21.32 1.70 5.27
C TYR A 606 20.96 2.44 6.55
N GLY A 607 19.69 2.80 6.73
CA GLY A 607 19.25 3.52 7.92
C GLY A 607 17.74 3.62 8.02
N LYS A 608 17.29 4.35 9.05
CA LYS A 608 15.86 4.41 9.41
C LYS A 608 15.25 5.78 9.23
N ALA A 609 16.07 6.83 9.15
CA ALA A 609 15.63 8.21 9.11
C ALA A 609 16.49 9.00 8.13
N PHE A 610 16.06 9.00 6.87
CA PHE A 610 16.61 9.80 5.78
C PHE A 610 15.58 10.81 5.32
N ARG A 611 16.06 11.95 4.84
CA ARG A 611 15.22 13.01 4.29
C ARG A 611 15.82 13.52 2.99
N PHE A 612 15.03 13.45 1.93
CA PHE A 612 15.38 14.08 0.66
C PHE A 612 14.87 15.52 0.65
N ASP A 613 15.77 16.46 0.40
CA ASP A 613 15.48 17.88 0.20
C ASP A 613 15.60 18.20 -1.30
N TYR A 614 14.47 18.47 -1.94
CA TYR A 614 14.41 18.75 -3.38
C TYR A 614 14.99 20.13 -3.73
N SER A 615 14.86 21.11 -2.84
CA SER A 615 15.33 22.47 -3.06
C SER A 615 16.85 22.55 -3.03
N GLN A 616 17.49 21.86 -2.09
CA GLN A 616 18.94 21.75 -1.97
C GLN A 616 19.53 20.59 -2.79
N PHE A 617 18.66 19.73 -3.35
CA PHE A 617 19.02 18.53 -4.10
C PHE A 617 20.03 17.63 -3.37
N LYS A 618 19.68 17.31 -2.12
CA LYS A 618 20.51 16.51 -1.22
C LYS A 618 19.68 15.53 -0.39
N VAL A 619 20.36 14.55 0.21
CA VAL A 619 19.77 13.62 1.17
C VAL A 619 20.46 13.79 2.52
N GLU A 620 19.67 14.13 3.54
CA GLU A 620 20.10 14.19 4.93
C GLU A 620 20.12 12.79 5.53
N LEU A 621 21.28 12.38 6.03
CA LEU A 621 21.53 11.10 6.65
C LEU A 621 21.59 11.28 8.17
N ASN A 622 20.43 11.39 8.82
CA ASN A 622 20.38 11.67 10.26
C ASN A 622 20.87 10.49 11.10
N LYS A 623 20.55 9.26 10.67
CA LYS A 623 21.00 8.04 11.34
C LYS A 623 21.16 6.88 10.36
N VAL A 624 22.41 6.57 10.04
CA VAL A 624 22.81 5.42 9.21
C VAL A 624 23.31 4.31 10.13
N ASP A 625 22.75 3.12 9.95
CA ASP A 625 23.15 1.91 10.67
C ASP A 625 24.45 1.33 10.08
N SER A 626 24.57 1.33 8.74
CA SER A 626 25.77 0.87 8.04
C SER A 626 25.93 1.50 6.65
N LEU A 627 27.18 1.70 6.24
CA LEU A 627 27.60 2.05 4.89
C LEU A 627 28.43 0.91 4.31
N ILE A 628 28.04 0.44 3.13
CA ILE A 628 28.79 -0.49 2.29
C ILE A 628 29.36 0.28 1.12
N ILE A 629 30.63 0.00 0.79
CA ILE A 629 31.37 0.69 -0.26
C ILE A 629 31.84 -0.34 -1.29
N ASP A 630 31.56 -0.08 -2.55
CA ASP A 630 32.16 -0.75 -3.70
C ASP A 630 33.25 0.15 -4.30
N TYR A 631 34.21 -0.44 -5.02
CA TYR A 631 35.24 0.30 -5.73
C TYR A 631 35.53 -0.30 -7.09
N GLN A 632 36.05 0.53 -8.00
CA GLN A 632 36.49 0.09 -9.32
C GLN A 632 37.88 -0.57 -9.23
N THR A 633 38.00 -1.77 -9.80
CA THR A 633 39.29 -2.46 -9.93
C THR A 633 39.99 -2.10 -11.25
N ASP A 634 41.28 -2.43 -11.34
CA ASP A 634 42.06 -2.28 -12.58
C ASP A 634 41.66 -3.32 -13.66
N TYR A 635 40.91 -4.36 -13.27
CA TYR A 635 40.47 -5.40 -14.17
C TYR A 635 39.22 -4.96 -14.95
N ARG A 636 39.11 -5.43 -16.19
CA ARG A 636 37.95 -5.17 -17.06
C ARG A 636 37.23 -6.47 -17.41
N ASP A 637 35.92 -6.39 -17.53
CA ASP A 637 35.08 -7.47 -18.04
C ASP A 637 35.18 -7.60 -19.57
N ASN A 638 34.49 -8.59 -20.14
CA ASN A 638 34.46 -8.85 -21.58
C ASN A 638 33.84 -7.71 -22.41
N TYR A 639 33.18 -6.74 -21.77
CA TYR A 639 32.59 -5.55 -22.40
C TYR A 639 33.49 -4.31 -22.21
N GLY A 640 34.70 -4.49 -21.67
CA GLY A 640 35.65 -3.42 -21.42
C GLY A 640 35.30 -2.53 -20.21
N ARG A 641 34.31 -2.90 -19.39
CA ARG A 641 33.93 -2.14 -18.19
C ARG A 641 34.79 -2.58 -17.02
N ARG A 642 35.15 -1.65 -16.13
CA ARG A 642 35.90 -1.99 -14.92
C ARG A 642 35.06 -2.88 -14.00
N ILE A 643 35.68 -3.94 -13.48
CA ILE A 643 35.03 -4.84 -12.53
C ILE A 643 34.90 -4.11 -11.18
N LEU A 644 33.71 -4.14 -10.59
CA LEU A 644 33.44 -3.61 -9.26
C LEU A 644 33.70 -4.69 -8.20
N GLN A 645 34.28 -4.29 -7.07
CA GLN A 645 34.52 -5.17 -5.93
C GLN A 645 34.06 -4.49 -4.64
N GLY A 646 33.41 -5.25 -3.76
CA GLY A 646 32.92 -4.76 -2.48
C GLY A 646 33.99 -4.80 -1.39
N VAL A 647 34.01 -3.77 -0.55
CA VAL A 647 34.80 -3.74 0.68
C VAL A 647 34.16 -4.69 1.70
N ALA A 648 34.96 -5.58 2.30
CA ALA A 648 34.46 -6.62 3.18
C ALA A 648 33.94 -6.09 4.53
N ASN A 649 34.39 -4.90 4.96
CA ASN A 649 33.89 -4.23 6.15
C ASN A 649 32.83 -3.19 5.78
N ALA A 650 31.85 -3.01 6.67
CA ALA A 650 30.96 -1.87 6.65
C ALA A 650 31.45 -0.80 7.64
N LEU A 651 31.19 0.46 7.33
CA LEU A 651 31.31 1.55 8.30
C LEU A 651 29.98 1.69 9.04
N HIS A 652 30.04 1.88 10.35
CA HIS A 652 28.86 1.92 11.23
C HIS A 652 28.74 3.26 11.95
N ILE A 653 27.49 3.61 12.32
CA ILE A 653 27.14 4.83 13.05
C ILE A 653 27.63 6.05 12.26
N ILE A 654 26.91 6.37 11.19
CA ILE A 654 27.26 7.46 10.29
C ILE A 654 26.13 8.47 10.29
N SER A 655 26.48 9.76 10.26
CA SER A 655 25.56 10.84 9.95
C SER A 655 26.21 11.86 9.04
N GLY A 656 25.40 12.57 8.27
CA GLY A 656 25.92 13.49 7.26
C GLY A 656 24.88 13.88 6.24
N ASP A 657 25.34 14.34 5.08
CA ASP A 657 24.50 14.51 3.91
C ASP A 657 25.19 14.03 2.63
N ILE A 658 24.35 13.64 1.66
CA ILE A 658 24.76 13.35 0.29
C ILE A 658 24.27 14.52 -0.56
N LEU A 659 25.20 15.31 -1.08
CA LEU A 659 24.90 16.29 -2.13
C LEU A 659 24.85 15.51 -3.45
N ILE A 660 23.68 15.44 -4.07
CA ILE A 660 23.49 14.62 -5.27
C ILE A 660 24.13 15.32 -6.46
N ASP A 661 23.79 16.59 -6.67
CA ASP A 661 24.37 17.49 -7.65
C ASP A 661 24.12 18.93 -7.17
N LYS A 662 24.42 19.94 -7.99
CA LYS A 662 24.00 21.31 -7.73
C LYS A 662 22.47 21.42 -7.78
N PRO A 663 21.84 22.29 -6.96
CA PRO A 663 20.39 22.49 -6.96
C PRO A 663 19.75 22.84 -8.30
N TYR A 664 20.49 23.43 -9.23
CA TYR A 664 20.03 23.82 -10.57
C TYR A 664 20.49 22.87 -11.69
N ASN A 665 21.02 21.71 -11.33
CA ASN A 665 21.54 20.69 -12.25
C ASN A 665 20.96 19.29 -11.94
N LYS A 666 19.68 19.20 -11.60
CA LYS A 666 19.00 17.94 -11.27
C LYS A 666 19.02 16.95 -12.45
N SER A 667 19.02 17.47 -13.66
CA SER A 667 19.09 16.71 -14.90
C SER A 667 20.50 16.25 -15.30
N GLY A 668 21.56 16.72 -14.61
CA GLY A 668 22.95 16.40 -14.95
C GLY A 668 23.42 17.01 -16.28
N ARG A 669 22.80 18.13 -16.73
CA ARG A 669 23.13 18.80 -18.00
C ARG A 669 24.50 19.45 -17.99
N GLU A 670 24.92 19.99 -16.84
CA GLU A 670 26.31 20.37 -16.58
C GLU A 670 27.05 19.16 -16.02
N TYR A 671 28.21 18.86 -16.59
CA TYR A 671 29.06 17.79 -16.07
C TYR A 671 29.79 18.27 -14.82
N ASN A 672 29.43 17.72 -13.65
CA ASN A 672 30.07 18.03 -12.37
C ASN A 672 30.74 16.76 -11.80
N PRO A 673 32.01 16.47 -12.14
CA PRO A 673 32.68 15.21 -11.81
C PRO A 673 32.89 14.97 -10.31
N GLN A 674 32.86 16.02 -9.50
CA GLN A 674 33.01 15.94 -8.05
C GLN A 674 31.76 15.41 -7.34
N TYR A 675 30.61 15.36 -8.01
CA TYR A 675 29.37 14.81 -7.45
C TYR A 675 29.23 13.31 -7.79
N PRO A 676 28.43 12.55 -7.00
CA PRO A 676 27.84 12.96 -5.73
C PRO A 676 28.91 13.11 -4.64
N ILE A 677 28.63 13.98 -3.66
CA ILE A 677 29.52 14.27 -2.53
C ILE A 677 28.88 13.74 -1.25
N PHE A 678 29.61 12.95 -0.48
CA PHE A 678 29.20 12.54 0.85
C PHE A 678 30.00 13.28 1.92
N ASN A 679 29.30 14.07 2.75
CA ASN A 679 29.88 14.75 3.90
C ASN A 679 29.53 13.98 5.18
N CYS A 680 30.48 13.19 5.69
CA CYS A 680 30.34 12.56 6.99
C CYS A 680 30.64 13.58 8.09
N THR A 681 29.65 13.85 8.96
CA THR A 681 29.74 14.86 10.04
C THR A 681 30.02 14.24 11.40
N SER A 682 29.74 12.95 11.59
CA SER A 682 30.03 12.20 12.81
C SER A 682 31.30 11.38 12.71
N LYS A 683 31.80 10.95 13.87
CA LYS A 683 32.71 9.80 13.93
C LYS A 683 31.97 8.55 13.44
N SER A 684 32.71 7.62 12.84
CA SER A 684 32.18 6.34 12.37
C SER A 684 33.10 5.19 12.78
N TYR A 685 32.64 3.95 12.68
CA TYR A 685 33.34 2.80 13.26
C TYR A 685 33.46 1.64 12.29
N VAL A 686 34.63 1.01 12.25
CA VAL A 686 34.84 -0.29 11.61
C VAL A 686 35.06 -1.33 12.70
N TYR A 687 34.30 -2.43 12.63
CA TYR A 687 34.37 -3.53 13.57
C TYR A 687 34.97 -4.78 12.91
N TYR A 688 35.61 -5.61 13.75
CA TYR A 688 36.26 -6.87 13.37
C TYR A 688 35.66 -8.06 14.15
N ASP A 689 34.38 -7.95 14.54
CA ASP A 689 33.67 -8.86 15.44
C ASP A 689 32.90 -9.98 14.74
N ALA A 690 33.02 -10.09 13.41
CA ALA A 690 32.33 -11.10 12.64
C ALA A 690 32.75 -12.53 13.03
N SER A 691 31.82 -13.48 13.00
CA SER A 691 32.06 -14.86 13.45
C SER A 691 33.15 -15.60 12.68
N TYR A 692 33.33 -15.28 11.39
CA TYR A 692 34.41 -15.83 10.57
C TYR A 692 35.81 -15.30 10.96
N ILE A 693 35.87 -14.19 11.71
CA ILE A 693 37.10 -13.62 12.28
C ILE A 693 37.32 -14.26 13.65
N TYR A 694 37.90 -15.46 13.66
CA TYR A 694 38.23 -16.23 14.87
C TYR A 694 37.07 -16.39 15.87
N GLY A 695 35.84 -16.64 15.38
CA GLY A 695 34.66 -16.81 16.24
C GLY A 695 34.14 -15.50 16.85
N GLY A 696 34.50 -14.34 16.29
CA GLY A 696 34.10 -13.03 16.82
C GLY A 696 34.79 -12.72 18.15
N ILE A 697 36.06 -13.08 18.29
CA ILE A 697 36.85 -12.86 19.50
C ILE A 697 37.11 -11.38 19.79
N TYR A 698 37.20 -10.55 18.75
CA TYR A 698 37.34 -9.09 18.84
C TYR A 698 35.97 -8.47 19.11
N LYS A 699 35.62 -8.22 20.38
CA LYS A 699 34.31 -7.68 20.73
C LYS A 699 34.20 -6.19 20.39
N ARG A 700 33.10 -5.79 19.75
CA ARG A 700 32.89 -4.41 19.25
C ARG A 700 32.94 -3.31 20.30
N ASP A 701 32.71 -3.64 21.57
CA ASP A 701 32.75 -2.71 22.71
C ASP A 701 34.18 -2.34 23.13
N SER A 702 35.16 -3.14 22.72
CA SER A 702 36.55 -3.03 23.17
C SER A 702 37.56 -3.06 22.03
N PHE A 703 37.20 -3.63 20.87
CA PHE A 703 38.04 -3.73 19.69
C PHE A 703 37.33 -3.12 18.46
N TYR A 704 37.77 -1.94 18.05
CA TYR A 704 37.20 -1.20 16.91
C TYR A 704 38.16 -0.14 16.40
N PHE A 705 37.97 0.27 15.16
CA PHE A 705 38.65 1.44 14.59
C PHE A 705 37.66 2.60 14.51
N GLU A 706 37.97 3.70 15.20
CA GLU A 706 37.17 4.94 15.17
C GLU A 706 37.70 5.87 14.08
N ILE A 707 36.88 6.10 13.05
CA ILE A 707 37.17 6.97 11.91
C ILE A 707 36.70 8.40 12.21
N GLN A 708 37.54 9.39 11.92
CA GLN A 708 37.21 10.81 12.03
C GLN A 708 36.23 11.25 10.91
N PRO A 709 35.43 12.31 11.11
CA PRO A 709 34.61 12.90 10.04
C PRO A 709 35.43 13.13 8.75
N PHE A 710 34.83 12.82 7.60
CA PHE A 710 35.48 12.87 6.30
C PHE A 710 34.53 13.32 5.20
N VAL A 711 35.08 13.76 4.08
CA VAL A 711 34.32 14.12 2.88
C VAL A 711 34.86 13.30 1.71
N TYR A 712 33.95 12.65 0.97
CA TYR A 712 34.28 12.03 -0.31
C TYR A 712 33.55 12.72 -1.44
N GLN A 713 34.29 13.00 -2.51
CA GLN A 713 33.80 13.52 -3.77
C GLN A 713 33.88 12.43 -4.84
N SER A 714 33.09 12.54 -5.90
CA SER A 714 33.08 11.61 -7.03
C SER A 714 32.80 10.16 -6.65
N MET A 715 31.74 9.94 -5.86
CA MET A 715 31.38 8.59 -5.37
C MET A 715 31.06 7.58 -6.50
N ASP A 716 30.83 8.05 -7.73
CA ASP A 716 30.65 7.21 -8.93
C ASP A 716 31.97 6.56 -9.41
N ASN A 717 33.11 7.20 -9.17
CA ASN A 717 34.43 6.78 -9.65
C ASN A 717 35.38 6.44 -8.49
N PHE A 718 34.85 5.81 -7.43
CA PHE A 718 35.63 5.47 -6.25
C PHE A 718 36.64 4.35 -6.56
N GLU A 719 37.92 4.62 -6.33
CA GLU A 719 39.03 3.70 -6.57
C GLU A 719 39.70 3.25 -5.27
N LYS A 720 40.57 2.23 -5.38
CA LYS A 720 41.37 1.73 -4.26
C LYS A 720 42.23 2.81 -3.60
N ALA A 721 42.72 3.79 -4.37
CA ALA A 721 43.57 4.88 -3.87
C ALA A 721 42.80 5.86 -2.97
N ASP A 722 41.48 5.97 -3.17
CA ASP A 722 40.61 6.88 -2.42
C ASP A 722 40.28 6.36 -1.01
N MET A 723 40.52 5.07 -0.74
CA MET A 723 40.31 4.46 0.58
C MET A 723 41.41 4.87 1.56
N ASN A 724 41.13 5.94 2.31
CA ASN A 724 42.08 6.59 3.20
C ASN A 724 41.40 7.13 4.49
N PHE A 725 40.75 6.25 5.25
CA PHE A 725 40.00 6.63 6.44
C PHE A 725 40.91 6.82 7.65
N LYS A 726 41.19 8.07 8.02
CA LYS A 726 42.00 8.42 9.20
C LYS A 726 41.24 8.17 10.49
N GLY A 727 41.91 7.62 11.50
CA GLY A 727 41.27 7.34 12.77
C GLY A 727 42.18 6.69 13.80
N ILE A 728 41.57 6.09 14.81
CA ILE A 728 42.25 5.52 15.97
C ILE A 728 41.78 4.08 16.19
N LEU A 729 42.72 3.14 16.26
CA LEU A 729 42.45 1.77 16.69
C LEU A 729 42.36 1.70 18.21
N TYR A 730 41.23 1.22 18.73
CA TYR A 730 41.09 0.72 20.09
C TYR A 730 41.14 -0.81 20.04
N SER A 731 42.13 -1.42 20.69
CA SER A 731 42.44 -2.85 20.53
C SER A 731 42.21 -3.69 21.79
N GLY A 732 41.29 -3.30 22.66
CA GLY A 732 40.89 -4.10 23.82
C GLY A 732 41.98 -4.30 24.89
N ASN A 733 42.87 -3.31 25.04
CA ASN A 733 44.08 -3.34 25.87
C ASN A 733 45.23 -4.23 25.34
N ILE A 734 45.16 -4.70 24.09
CA ILE A 734 46.30 -5.35 23.44
C ILE A 734 47.39 -4.30 23.23
N LEU A 735 47.09 -3.22 22.52
CA LEU A 735 47.96 -2.06 22.31
C LEU A 735 47.31 -0.81 22.94
N ALA A 736 48.10 0.23 23.21
CA ALA A 736 47.56 1.57 23.43
C ALA A 736 46.81 2.04 22.16
N PRO A 737 45.93 3.06 22.24
CA PRO A 737 45.29 3.60 21.04
C PRO A 737 46.33 4.02 19.99
N ILE A 738 46.15 3.58 18.74
CA ILE A 738 47.07 3.85 17.63
C ILE A 738 46.34 4.71 16.61
N GLU A 739 46.88 5.90 16.32
CA GLU A 739 46.42 6.73 15.21
C GLU A 739 46.97 6.19 13.90
N GLU A 740 46.10 5.82 12.97
CA GLU A 740 46.48 5.29 11.66
C GLU A 740 45.46 5.63 10.58
N THR A 741 45.74 5.23 9.34
CA THR A 741 44.80 5.35 8.22
C THR A 741 44.38 3.97 7.69
N LEU A 742 43.08 3.67 7.72
CA LEU A 742 42.56 2.45 7.10
C LEU A 742 42.65 2.55 5.57
N ARG A 743 43.15 1.48 4.99
CA ARG A 743 43.24 1.24 3.55
C ARG A 743 42.74 -0.18 3.25
N ILE A 744 42.41 -0.45 1.99
CA ILE A 744 42.06 -1.81 1.59
C ILE A 744 43.25 -2.76 1.75
N ARG A 745 42.98 -3.94 2.28
CA ARG A 745 43.94 -5.04 2.50
C ARG A 745 43.76 -6.12 1.42
N PRO A 746 44.70 -7.07 1.25
CA PRO A 746 44.59 -8.12 0.22
C PRO A 746 43.36 -9.04 0.34
N ASP A 747 42.75 -9.10 1.52
CA ASP A 747 41.50 -9.83 1.79
C ASP A 747 40.24 -8.96 1.58
N ASN A 748 40.38 -7.80 0.92
CA ASN A 748 39.37 -6.76 0.72
C ASN A 748 38.79 -6.16 2.00
N SER A 749 39.40 -6.38 3.15
CA SER A 749 39.02 -5.71 4.39
C SER A 749 39.67 -4.34 4.51
N LEU A 750 39.10 -3.48 5.37
CA LEU A 750 39.73 -2.23 5.79
C LEU A 750 40.68 -2.52 6.95
N GLY A 751 41.90 -2.02 6.84
CA GLY A 751 42.94 -2.27 7.82
C GLY A 751 44.16 -1.38 7.62
N PHE A 752 45.25 -1.64 8.31
CA PHE A 752 46.50 -0.89 8.14
C PHE A 752 47.73 -1.78 8.36
N ILE A 753 48.89 -1.31 7.89
CA ILE A 753 50.21 -1.81 8.30
C ILE A 753 50.95 -0.62 8.89
N THR A 754 51.48 -0.79 10.09
CA THR A 754 52.34 0.21 10.73
C THR A 754 53.64 -0.43 11.21
N THR A 755 54.71 0.35 11.25
CA THR A 755 56.01 -0.10 11.75
C THR A 755 56.20 0.45 13.16
N THR A 756 56.60 -0.41 14.09
CA THR A 756 56.90 -0.01 15.46
C THR A 756 58.14 0.91 15.51
N PRO A 757 58.23 1.84 16.47
CA PRO A 757 59.46 2.58 16.70
C PRO A 757 60.60 1.65 17.16
N SER A 758 61.84 2.15 17.17
CA SER A 758 63.04 1.37 17.54
C SER A 758 62.96 0.71 18.92
N GLU A 759 62.31 1.39 19.87
CA GLU A 759 62.08 0.91 21.22
C GLU A 759 60.96 -0.14 21.31
N GLY A 760 60.16 -0.34 20.26
CA GLY A 760 59.02 -1.25 20.23
C GLY A 760 57.78 -0.73 20.96
N MET A 761 56.64 -1.36 20.69
CA MET A 761 55.34 -0.99 21.28
C MET A 761 54.97 -1.92 22.44
N ALA A 762 54.50 -1.35 23.55
CA ALA A 762 54.01 -2.13 24.68
C ALA A 762 52.71 -2.87 24.33
N VAL A 763 52.62 -4.15 24.71
CA VAL A 763 51.42 -4.97 24.57
C VAL A 763 50.90 -5.48 25.89
N TYR A 764 49.60 -5.75 25.96
CA TYR A 764 48.89 -6.31 27.12
C TYR A 764 49.17 -5.55 28.42
N LYS A 765 48.96 -4.22 28.37
CA LYS A 765 49.22 -3.30 29.49
C LYS A 765 50.69 -3.32 29.98
N GLY A 766 51.63 -3.45 29.04
CA GLY A 766 53.06 -3.38 29.34
C GLY A 766 53.70 -4.69 29.77
N LYS A 767 52.99 -5.83 29.69
CA LYS A 767 53.54 -7.15 30.03
C LYS A 767 54.56 -7.65 29.01
N GLY A 768 54.49 -7.17 27.77
CA GLY A 768 55.47 -7.48 26.72
C GLY A 768 55.64 -6.32 25.75
N ARG A 769 56.56 -6.47 24.80
CA ARG A 769 56.79 -5.47 23.75
C ARG A 769 56.90 -6.13 22.38
N VAL A 770 56.31 -5.53 21.37
CA VAL A 770 56.34 -6.00 19.98
C VAL A 770 57.17 -5.08 19.11
N PHE A 771 57.81 -5.64 18.10
CA PHE A 771 58.71 -4.95 17.18
C PHE A 771 58.41 -5.28 15.73
N ASN A 772 58.91 -4.44 14.82
CA ASN A 772 58.79 -4.50 13.37
C ASN A 772 57.39 -4.10 12.88
N LYS A 773 56.56 -5.00 12.33
CA LYS A 773 55.31 -4.61 11.65
C LYS A 773 54.08 -5.12 12.38
N ILE A 774 53.11 -4.22 12.58
CA ILE A 774 51.76 -4.55 13.04
C ILE A 774 50.82 -4.45 11.83
N ASP A 775 50.00 -5.47 11.64
CA ASP A 775 49.04 -5.59 10.55
C ASP A 775 47.65 -5.87 11.11
N LEU A 776 46.67 -5.10 10.64
CA LEU A 776 45.26 -5.30 10.94
C LEU A 776 44.51 -5.54 9.63
N SER A 777 43.70 -6.60 9.60
CA SER A 777 42.73 -6.89 8.55
C SER A 777 41.63 -7.81 9.12
N ASN A 778 40.71 -8.31 8.28
CA ASN A 778 39.79 -9.38 8.68
C ASN A 778 40.51 -10.72 8.97
N GLN A 779 41.82 -10.83 8.72
CA GLN A 779 42.68 -11.91 9.22
C GLN A 779 43.14 -11.69 10.66
N GLY A 780 42.63 -10.68 11.35
CA GLY A 780 42.94 -10.34 12.74
C GLY A 780 44.08 -9.33 12.89
N LEU A 781 44.41 -9.00 14.14
CA LEU A 781 45.55 -8.18 14.51
C LEU A 781 46.77 -9.08 14.68
N PHE A 782 47.81 -8.88 13.88
CA PHE A 782 49.03 -9.67 14.00
C PHE A 782 50.31 -8.84 13.87
N VAL A 783 51.39 -9.40 14.41
CA VAL A 783 52.74 -8.85 14.30
C VAL A 783 53.58 -9.76 13.42
N ASN A 784 54.26 -9.17 12.45
CA ASN A 784 55.35 -9.80 11.71
C ASN A 784 56.67 -9.20 12.22
N GLY A 785 57.40 -9.96 13.03
CA GLY A 785 58.54 -9.43 13.77
C GLY A 785 58.90 -10.23 15.00
N SER A 786 59.09 -9.54 16.13
CA SER A 786 59.40 -10.15 17.41
C SER A 786 58.52 -9.64 18.55
N ILE A 787 58.39 -10.46 19.59
CA ILE A 787 57.76 -10.13 20.85
C ILE A 787 58.66 -10.52 22.02
N ASP A 788 58.84 -9.59 22.94
CA ASP A 788 59.58 -9.78 24.18
C ASP A 788 58.61 -9.99 25.36
N TYR A 789 58.91 -10.99 26.19
CA TYR A 789 58.20 -11.28 27.44
C TYR A 789 59.19 -11.83 28.48
N ILE A 790 59.34 -11.12 29.61
CA ILE A 790 60.27 -11.43 30.70
C ILE A 790 61.74 -11.45 30.21
N THR A 791 62.29 -12.63 29.93
CA THR A 791 63.64 -12.88 29.41
C THR A 791 63.57 -13.52 28.02
N SER A 792 62.37 -13.78 27.50
CA SER A 792 62.17 -14.42 26.22
C SER A 792 61.99 -13.42 25.09
N THR A 793 62.54 -13.76 23.93
CA THR A 793 62.29 -13.11 22.65
C THR A 793 61.81 -14.17 21.67
N THR A 794 60.60 -13.97 21.14
CA THR A 794 60.00 -14.82 20.11
C THR A 794 59.94 -14.06 18.79
N GLN A 795 60.47 -14.65 17.73
CA GLN A 795 60.40 -14.16 16.36
C GLN A 795 59.43 -15.00 15.55
N SER A 796 58.61 -14.37 14.71
CA SER A 796 57.71 -15.06 13.77
C SER A 796 57.21 -14.11 12.68
N ASP A 797 56.90 -14.68 11.52
CA ASP A 797 56.27 -13.97 10.40
C ASP A 797 54.80 -13.60 10.70
N LYS A 798 54.15 -14.31 11.64
CA LYS A 798 52.76 -14.06 12.03
C LYS A 798 52.49 -14.42 13.50
N MET A 799 52.40 -13.42 14.36
CA MET A 799 51.95 -13.53 15.75
C MET A 799 50.56 -12.93 15.90
N LEU A 800 49.55 -13.77 16.09
CA LEU A 800 48.17 -13.32 16.26
C LEU A 800 47.96 -12.82 17.69
N LEU A 801 47.45 -11.60 17.81
CA LEU A 801 47.15 -10.95 19.08
C LEU A 801 45.64 -10.96 19.32
N PHE A 802 45.21 -11.75 20.29
CA PHE A 802 43.83 -11.73 20.79
C PHE A 802 43.75 -10.95 22.11
N PRO A 803 42.56 -10.47 22.51
CA PRO A 803 42.40 -9.72 23.77
C PRO A 803 42.82 -10.50 25.04
N ASP A 804 42.79 -11.83 25.01
CA ASP A 804 43.11 -12.71 26.14
C ASP A 804 44.43 -13.48 25.96
N SER A 805 44.97 -13.54 24.75
CA SER A 805 46.07 -14.44 24.41
C SER A 805 46.83 -14.00 23.15
N MET A 806 48.08 -14.44 23.04
CA MET A 806 48.85 -14.38 21.79
C MET A 806 49.18 -15.80 21.34
N VAL A 807 49.05 -16.08 20.04
CA VAL A 807 49.40 -17.38 19.46
C VAL A 807 50.30 -17.22 18.24
N THR A 808 51.29 -18.10 18.12
CA THR A 808 52.21 -18.09 16.97
C THR A 808 52.92 -19.43 16.80
N VAL A 809 53.54 -19.61 15.64
CA VAL A 809 54.61 -20.59 15.42
C VAL A 809 55.90 -19.79 15.25
N SER A 810 56.88 -19.99 16.14
CA SER A 810 58.12 -19.22 16.15
C SER A 810 59.04 -19.61 14.98
N THR A 811 59.63 -18.64 14.29
CA THR A 811 60.80 -18.84 13.40
C THR A 811 62.12 -18.70 14.17
N GLY A 812 62.07 -18.14 15.38
CA GLY A 812 63.15 -18.11 16.34
C GLY A 812 62.59 -17.91 17.76
N PHE A 813 63.13 -18.62 18.73
CA PHE A 813 62.76 -18.48 20.13
C PHE A 813 64.03 -18.48 20.97
N SER A 814 64.14 -17.55 21.90
CA SER A 814 65.24 -17.51 22.85
C SER A 814 64.78 -17.07 24.23
N ILE A 815 65.47 -17.56 25.26
CA ILE A 815 65.40 -17.05 26.63
C ILE A 815 66.83 -16.63 27.00
N ALA A 816 67.00 -15.39 27.44
CA ALA A 816 68.28 -14.89 27.92
C ALA A 816 68.57 -15.40 29.34
N LYS A 817 69.82 -15.79 29.60
CA LYS A 817 70.27 -16.24 30.92
C LYS A 817 70.10 -15.11 31.94
N ARG A 818 69.60 -15.42 33.13
CA ARG A 818 69.52 -14.51 34.27
C ARG A 818 69.94 -15.24 35.54
N GLU A 819 70.93 -14.70 36.24
CA GLU A 819 71.51 -15.30 37.45
C GLU A 819 71.09 -14.61 38.75
N THR A 820 70.37 -13.48 38.67
CA THR A 820 69.92 -12.71 39.84
C THR A 820 68.39 -12.62 39.90
N GLY A 821 67.84 -12.68 41.11
CA GLY A 821 66.39 -12.74 41.33
C GLY A 821 65.82 -14.10 40.93
N ILE A 822 64.74 -14.11 40.15
CA ILE A 822 64.24 -15.35 39.54
C ILE A 822 65.18 -15.74 38.41
N GLU A 823 65.81 -16.91 38.55
CA GLU A 823 66.80 -17.39 37.60
C GLU A 823 66.18 -18.02 36.35
N PHE A 824 66.83 -17.83 35.21
CA PHE A 824 66.45 -18.45 33.95
C PHE A 824 67.69 -18.98 33.22
N PRO A 825 67.66 -20.20 32.66
CA PRO A 825 68.73 -20.66 31.78
C PRO A 825 68.69 -19.92 30.45
N ASN A 826 69.80 -19.96 29.70
CA ASN A 826 69.68 -19.66 28.28
C ASN A 826 69.01 -20.80 27.53
N VAL A 827 68.07 -20.45 26.65
CA VAL A 827 67.34 -21.41 25.80
C VAL A 827 67.31 -20.86 24.39
N LYS A 828 67.47 -21.75 23.39
CA LYS A 828 67.27 -21.44 21.97
C LYS A 828 66.40 -22.51 21.33
N GLY A 829 65.45 -22.10 20.49
CA GLY A 829 64.54 -23.00 19.78
C GLY A 829 64.07 -22.40 18.45
N ASN A 830 63.51 -23.25 17.58
CA ASN A 830 62.91 -22.82 16.31
C ASN A 830 61.74 -23.76 15.97
N LYS A 831 60.69 -23.22 15.35
CA LYS A 831 59.45 -23.91 14.96
C LYS A 831 58.69 -24.52 16.14
N HIS A 832 58.47 -23.71 17.18
CA HIS A 832 57.63 -24.08 18.32
C HIS A 832 56.29 -23.36 18.24
N SER A 833 55.21 -24.08 18.54
CA SER A 833 53.90 -23.47 18.76
C SER A 833 53.90 -22.81 20.14
N ILE A 834 53.61 -21.52 20.17
CA ILE A 834 53.63 -20.69 21.38
C ILE A 834 52.24 -20.13 21.62
N LYS A 835 51.75 -20.28 22.85
CA LYS A 835 50.54 -19.63 23.35
C LYS A 835 50.87 -18.86 24.61
N TRP A 836 50.78 -17.54 24.54
CA TRP A 836 50.92 -16.68 25.69
C TRP A 836 49.54 -16.28 26.22
N LEU A 837 49.34 -16.40 27.52
CA LEU A 837 48.17 -15.94 28.27
C LEU A 837 48.60 -14.78 29.17
N PRO A 838 48.58 -13.53 28.69
CA PRO A 838 49.09 -12.38 29.42
C PRO A 838 48.38 -12.16 30.75
N LYS A 839 47.06 -12.37 30.83
CA LYS A 839 46.31 -12.19 32.10
C LYS A 839 46.75 -13.17 33.19
N ALA A 840 47.14 -14.39 32.81
CA ALA A 840 47.58 -15.45 33.72
C ALA A 840 49.10 -15.49 33.91
N ASP A 841 49.85 -14.61 33.21
CA ASP A 841 51.32 -14.60 33.19
C ASP A 841 51.96 -15.94 32.82
N LYS A 842 51.33 -16.68 31.89
CA LYS A 842 51.77 -18.01 31.44
C LYS A 842 52.06 -18.00 29.95
N MET A 843 53.28 -18.31 29.56
CA MET A 843 53.64 -18.57 28.17
C MET A 843 53.95 -20.06 28.00
N PHE A 844 53.10 -20.76 27.24
CA PHE A 844 53.29 -22.15 26.89
C PHE A 844 54.06 -22.23 25.57
N ILE A 845 55.15 -22.99 25.58
CA ILE A 845 55.96 -23.29 24.40
C ILE A 845 55.91 -24.80 24.20
N SER A 846 55.16 -25.23 23.19
CA SER A 846 54.97 -26.64 22.89
C SER A 846 56.20 -27.25 22.22
N LYS A 847 56.38 -28.56 22.37
CA LYS A 847 57.38 -29.35 21.65
C LYS A 847 57.27 -29.08 20.14
N GLY A 848 58.39 -28.66 19.54
CA GLY A 848 58.52 -28.38 18.11
C GLY A 848 59.21 -29.51 17.34
N GLU A 849 59.55 -29.27 16.08
CA GLU A 849 60.29 -30.20 15.23
C GLU A 849 61.71 -30.47 15.76
N LYS A 850 62.37 -29.45 16.29
CA LYS A 850 63.72 -29.52 16.85
C LYS A 850 63.69 -29.36 18.37
N PRO A 851 64.55 -30.08 19.11
CA PRO A 851 64.74 -29.83 20.54
C PRO A 851 65.23 -28.41 20.81
N PHE A 852 64.92 -27.89 22.00
CA PHE A 852 65.56 -26.69 22.51
C PHE A 852 67.03 -26.97 22.82
N VAL A 853 67.89 -25.99 22.62
CA VAL A 853 69.28 -25.98 23.08
C VAL A 853 69.33 -25.14 24.36
N MET A 854 69.86 -25.70 25.44
CA MET A 854 69.89 -25.09 26.77
C MET A 854 71.30 -25.09 27.36
N TYR A 855 71.56 -24.22 28.33
CA TYR A 855 72.81 -24.16 29.11
C TYR A 855 74.06 -24.05 28.23
N ASP A 856 74.12 -23.04 27.37
CA ASP A 856 75.25 -22.78 26.47
C ASP A 856 75.62 -23.98 25.57
N SER A 857 74.60 -24.74 25.14
CA SER A 857 74.69 -25.96 24.33
C SER A 857 75.16 -27.22 25.06
N LEU A 858 75.18 -27.19 26.39
CA LEU A 858 75.45 -28.36 27.21
C LEU A 858 74.27 -29.33 27.26
N ALA A 859 73.03 -28.88 27.01
CA ALA A 859 71.87 -29.75 27.01
C ALA A 859 70.93 -29.50 25.83
N THR A 860 70.18 -30.53 25.46
CA THR A 860 69.04 -30.41 24.52
C THR A 860 67.76 -30.91 25.16
N PHE A 861 66.65 -30.20 24.99
CA PHE A 861 65.36 -30.54 25.61
C PHE A 861 64.28 -30.74 24.54
N SER A 862 63.63 -31.90 24.56
CA SER A 862 62.50 -32.25 23.69
C SER A 862 61.25 -32.43 24.53
N GLY A 863 60.46 -31.37 24.63
CA GLY A 863 59.30 -31.33 25.52
C GLY A 863 58.55 -30.01 25.45
N ASN A 864 57.61 -29.82 26.37
CA ASN A 864 56.87 -28.57 26.53
C ASN A 864 57.55 -27.73 27.61
N LEU A 865 57.66 -26.42 27.39
CA LEU A 865 58.12 -25.44 28.38
C LEU A 865 56.95 -24.54 28.81
N LEU A 866 56.98 -24.12 30.07
CA LEU A 866 56.10 -23.11 30.63
C LEU A 866 56.95 -21.99 31.24
N LEU A 867 56.88 -20.81 30.64
CA LEU A 867 57.56 -19.61 31.10
C LEU A 867 56.61 -18.73 31.91
N GLN A 868 57.01 -18.40 33.14
CA GLN A 868 56.28 -17.54 34.06
C GLN A 868 57.24 -16.56 34.74
N PRO A 869 56.73 -15.46 35.35
CA PRO A 869 57.55 -14.57 36.17
C PRO A 869 58.24 -15.29 37.34
N LEU A 870 57.69 -16.42 37.78
CA LEU A 870 58.21 -17.26 38.87
C LEU A 870 59.33 -18.21 38.43
N GLY A 871 59.56 -18.40 37.13
CA GLY A 871 60.60 -19.29 36.61
C GLY A 871 60.21 -20.02 35.32
N LEU A 872 61.10 -20.91 34.88
CA LEU A 872 60.89 -21.77 33.72
C LEU A 872 60.72 -23.23 34.19
N THR A 873 59.63 -23.87 33.75
CA THR A 873 59.42 -25.30 33.97
C THR A 873 59.25 -26.03 32.65
N GLY A 874 59.41 -27.35 32.66
CA GLY A 874 59.22 -28.16 31.46
C GLY A 874 58.84 -29.60 31.72
N ALA A 875 58.24 -30.24 30.73
CA ALA A 875 57.88 -31.65 30.76
C ALA A 875 58.34 -32.33 29.47
N GLY A 876 59.16 -33.37 29.58
CA GLY A 876 59.70 -34.06 28.40
C GLY A 876 61.05 -34.73 28.66
N LEU A 877 61.85 -34.83 27.59
CA LEU A 877 63.15 -35.50 27.57
C LEU A 877 64.29 -34.49 27.44
N LEU A 878 65.20 -34.49 28.41
CA LEU A 878 66.44 -33.73 28.39
C LEU A 878 67.61 -34.66 28.06
N ASN A 879 68.41 -34.32 27.05
CA ASN A 879 69.70 -34.94 26.81
C ASN A 879 70.81 -34.03 27.34
N VAL A 880 71.71 -34.61 28.11
CA VAL A 880 72.95 -34.01 28.61
C VAL A 880 74.13 -34.87 28.15
N PRO A 881 75.40 -34.47 28.32
CA PRO A 881 76.52 -35.27 27.86
C PRO A 881 76.50 -36.64 28.51
N ASN A 882 76.47 -37.70 27.68
CA ASN A 882 76.39 -39.10 28.09
C ASN A 882 75.19 -39.45 28.98
N GLY A 883 74.07 -38.72 28.89
CA GLY A 883 72.86 -39.12 29.60
C GLY A 883 71.57 -38.49 29.11
N LYS A 884 70.48 -39.13 29.49
CA LYS A 884 69.10 -38.75 29.17
C LYS A 884 68.29 -38.72 30.46
N LEU A 885 67.53 -37.65 30.65
CA LEU A 885 66.68 -37.45 31.82
C LEU A 885 65.26 -37.14 31.34
N SER A 886 64.27 -37.90 31.80
CA SER A 886 62.86 -37.66 31.48
C SER A 886 62.07 -37.34 32.75
N SER A 887 61.22 -36.32 32.70
CA SER A 887 60.34 -35.95 33.81
C SER A 887 59.06 -35.29 33.31
N SER A 888 57.99 -35.44 34.10
CA SER A 888 56.75 -34.67 33.95
C SER A 888 56.87 -33.23 34.45
N LEU A 889 57.89 -32.93 35.27
CA LEU A 889 58.17 -31.59 35.79
C LEU A 889 59.66 -31.39 36.08
N PHE A 890 60.31 -30.63 35.20
CA PHE A 890 61.58 -29.98 35.44
C PHE A 890 61.37 -28.54 35.91
N GLU A 891 62.17 -28.12 36.87
CA GLU A 891 62.36 -26.72 37.25
C GLU A 891 63.77 -26.30 36.80
N TYR A 892 63.86 -25.23 36.01
CA TYR A 892 65.13 -24.77 35.46
C TYR A 892 65.57 -23.45 36.12
N SER A 893 66.82 -23.41 36.53
CA SER A 893 67.53 -22.23 37.06
C SER A 893 68.65 -21.82 36.10
N SER A 894 69.45 -20.81 36.44
CA SER A 894 70.44 -20.23 35.51
C SER A 894 71.50 -21.22 35.05
N ASN A 895 71.96 -22.08 35.96
CA ASN A 895 73.04 -23.03 35.78
C ASN A 895 72.68 -24.45 36.25
N ALA A 896 71.43 -24.69 36.63
CA ALA A 896 71.02 -25.96 37.19
C ALA A 896 69.56 -26.30 36.86
N LEU A 897 69.22 -27.57 36.96
CA LEU A 897 67.84 -28.04 36.92
C LEU A 897 67.53 -28.94 38.11
N ALA A 898 66.26 -29.03 38.45
CA ALA A 898 65.73 -29.97 39.43
C ALA A 898 64.49 -30.70 38.88
N ALA A 899 64.27 -31.94 39.33
CA ALA A 899 63.04 -32.69 39.12
C ALA A 899 62.76 -33.53 40.37
N ASN A 900 61.53 -33.48 40.88
CA ASN A 900 61.13 -34.27 42.06
C ASN A 900 60.99 -35.77 41.74
N GLU A 901 60.62 -36.10 40.52
CA GLU A 901 60.54 -37.48 40.02
C GLU A 901 61.02 -37.51 38.56
N SER A 902 61.97 -38.38 38.25
CA SER A 902 62.55 -38.50 36.91
C SER A 902 63.06 -39.91 36.63
N THR A 903 63.26 -40.20 35.35
CA THR A 903 63.98 -41.37 34.84
C THR A 903 65.30 -40.90 34.26
N LEU A 904 66.40 -41.51 34.71
CA LEU A 904 67.76 -41.24 34.25
C LEU A 904 68.32 -42.46 33.53
N THR A 905 68.90 -42.21 32.35
CA THR A 905 69.75 -43.16 31.64
C THR A 905 71.12 -42.52 31.43
N ILE A 906 72.17 -43.09 32.00
CA ILE A 906 73.56 -42.74 31.74
C ILE A 906 74.09 -43.71 30.68
N LEU A 907 74.73 -43.17 29.65
CA LEU A 907 75.32 -43.91 28.55
C LEU A 907 76.83 -44.10 28.78
N LYS A 908 77.38 -45.15 28.19
CA LYS A 908 78.83 -45.32 28.09
C LYS A 908 79.40 -44.26 27.14
N THR A 909 80.60 -43.77 27.45
CA THR A 909 81.25 -42.72 26.66
C THR A 909 81.32 -43.08 25.19
N ASN A 910 80.88 -42.15 24.33
CA ASN A 910 80.89 -42.29 22.87
C ASN A 910 80.15 -43.53 22.32
N THR A 911 79.26 -44.15 23.09
CA THR A 911 78.39 -45.24 22.60
C THR A 911 76.94 -45.02 23.04
N ASP A 912 76.00 -45.68 22.35
CA ASP A 912 74.59 -45.72 22.75
C ASP A 912 74.30 -46.80 23.80
N SER A 913 75.34 -47.44 24.36
CA SER A 913 75.18 -48.50 25.34
C SER A 913 74.83 -47.92 26.70
N VAL A 914 73.80 -48.47 27.36
CA VAL A 914 73.39 -48.04 28.70
C VAL A 914 74.41 -48.49 29.74
N ALA A 915 74.96 -47.53 30.48
CA ALA A 915 75.86 -47.79 31.60
C ALA A 915 75.10 -47.88 32.93
N LEU A 916 74.10 -47.01 33.12
CA LEU A 916 73.21 -46.99 34.29
C LEU A 916 71.82 -46.54 33.86
N GLU A 917 70.78 -47.23 34.30
CA GLU A 917 69.39 -46.79 34.14
C GLU A 917 68.64 -46.84 35.48
N THR A 918 67.90 -45.79 35.79
CA THR A 918 67.09 -45.71 37.02
C THR A 918 65.81 -44.90 36.78
N SER A 919 64.76 -45.20 37.54
CA SER A 919 63.46 -44.53 37.47
C SER A 919 62.98 -44.11 38.85
N LYS A 920 62.08 -43.13 38.90
CA LYS A 920 61.52 -42.55 40.13
C LYS A 920 62.58 -41.96 41.06
N VAL A 921 63.50 -41.18 40.50
CA VAL A 921 64.54 -40.48 41.27
C VAL A 921 64.31 -38.99 41.30
N LYS A 922 64.56 -38.36 42.45
CA LYS A 922 64.73 -36.91 42.54
C LYS A 922 66.09 -36.58 41.95
N ALA A 923 66.14 -35.63 41.02
CA ALA A 923 67.34 -35.27 40.29
C ALA A 923 67.64 -33.77 40.45
N THR A 924 68.91 -33.44 40.62
CA THR A 924 69.43 -32.07 40.47
C THR A 924 70.69 -32.14 39.61
N ILE A 925 70.76 -31.37 38.52
CA ILE A 925 71.98 -31.30 37.70
C ILE A 925 72.46 -29.87 37.70
N ASN A 926 73.73 -29.66 38.08
CA ASN A 926 74.40 -28.38 38.01
C ASN A 926 75.42 -28.40 36.87
N PHE A 927 75.20 -27.53 35.88
CA PHE A 927 76.01 -27.42 34.67
C PHE A 927 77.29 -26.59 34.89
N ALA A 928 77.37 -25.76 35.94
CA ALA A 928 78.58 -25.00 36.23
C ALA A 928 79.73 -25.88 36.74
N ASN A 929 79.40 -26.91 37.55
CA ASN A 929 80.36 -27.89 38.05
C ASN A 929 80.24 -29.27 37.36
N MET A 930 79.32 -29.42 36.40
CA MET A 930 79.07 -30.67 35.66
C MET A 930 78.75 -31.87 36.58
N LEU A 931 77.94 -31.63 37.62
CA LEU A 931 77.60 -32.62 38.64
C LEU A 931 76.08 -32.85 38.71
N GLY A 932 75.66 -34.11 38.59
CA GLY A 932 74.30 -34.56 38.90
C GLY A 932 74.21 -35.16 40.29
N GLU A 933 73.19 -34.82 41.06
CA GLU A 933 72.87 -35.44 42.35
C GLU A 933 71.48 -36.07 42.26
N PHE A 934 71.39 -37.33 42.66
CA PHE A 934 70.18 -38.13 42.58
C PHE A 934 69.89 -38.73 43.95
N SER A 935 68.64 -38.63 44.40
CA SER A 935 68.20 -39.17 45.68
C SER A 935 66.85 -39.85 45.55
N ARG A 936 66.56 -40.76 46.49
CA ARG A 936 65.25 -41.39 46.58
C ARG A 936 64.13 -40.35 46.77
N VAL A 937 62.95 -40.68 46.23
CA VAL A 937 61.70 -39.96 46.52
C VAL A 937 61.09 -40.54 47.80
N ASP A 938 60.74 -41.83 47.77
CA ASP A 938 60.15 -42.56 48.92
C ASP A 938 61.01 -43.77 49.35
N LYS A 939 61.20 -44.73 48.44
CA LYS A 939 61.93 -46.00 48.64
C LYS A 939 63.33 -45.95 48.04
N SER A 940 64.18 -46.91 48.40
CA SER A 940 65.53 -47.05 47.80
C SER A 940 65.47 -47.02 46.27
N ILE A 941 66.43 -46.31 45.67
CA ILE A 941 66.55 -46.18 44.22
C ILE A 941 67.03 -47.51 43.66
N TYR A 942 66.27 -48.10 42.74
CA TYR A 942 66.75 -49.19 41.90
C TYR A 942 67.50 -48.61 40.69
N ALA A 943 68.70 -49.11 40.39
CA ALA A 943 69.35 -48.89 39.11
C ALA A 943 69.89 -50.17 38.48
N SER A 944 69.75 -50.27 37.17
CA SER A 944 70.36 -51.31 36.34
C SER A 944 71.71 -50.83 35.85
N LEU A 945 72.76 -51.63 36.08
CA LEU A 945 74.13 -51.39 35.59
C LEU A 945 74.45 -52.42 34.49
N ASP A 946 73.70 -52.38 33.40
CA ASP A 946 73.68 -53.41 32.35
C ASP A 946 75.07 -53.72 31.78
N ALA A 947 75.89 -52.68 31.57
CA ALA A 947 77.25 -52.84 31.07
C ALA A 947 78.14 -53.65 32.03
N LEU A 948 77.93 -53.55 33.34
CA LEU A 948 78.59 -54.38 34.36
C LEU A 948 77.91 -55.74 34.56
N ARG A 949 76.67 -55.91 34.07
CA ARG A 949 75.74 -57.00 34.41
C ARG A 949 75.49 -57.08 35.91
N TYR A 950 75.17 -55.92 36.50
CA TYR A 950 74.77 -55.80 37.91
C TYR A 950 73.48 -54.99 38.02
N SER A 951 72.76 -55.20 39.11
CA SER A 951 71.69 -54.33 39.56
C SER A 951 72.02 -53.81 40.96
N THR A 952 71.52 -52.61 41.28
CA THR A 952 71.78 -51.98 42.57
C THR A 952 70.56 -51.33 43.18
N TYR A 953 70.50 -51.35 44.52
CA TYR A 953 69.61 -50.51 45.32
C TYR A 953 70.46 -49.56 46.17
N HIS A 954 70.12 -48.26 46.20
CA HIS A 954 70.88 -47.22 46.92
C HIS A 954 70.00 -46.04 47.35
N ASP A 955 70.47 -45.21 48.29
CA ASP A 955 69.70 -44.05 48.79
C ASP A 955 69.92 -42.78 47.97
N ARG A 956 71.17 -42.57 47.53
CA ARG A 956 71.60 -41.42 46.73
C ARG A 956 72.83 -41.79 45.90
N PHE A 957 73.04 -41.07 44.82
CA PHE A 957 74.30 -41.11 44.07
C PHE A 957 74.60 -39.76 43.45
N LYS A 958 75.89 -39.50 43.20
CA LYS A 958 76.35 -38.35 42.43
C LYS A 958 76.93 -38.83 41.10
N TRP A 959 76.62 -38.13 40.03
CA TRP A 959 77.16 -38.39 38.71
C TRP A 959 78.05 -37.23 38.29
N ASP A 960 79.34 -37.49 38.13
CA ASP A 960 80.28 -36.56 37.51
C ASP A 960 80.17 -36.72 35.98
N LEU A 961 79.49 -35.76 35.34
CA LEU A 961 79.21 -35.79 33.89
C LEU A 961 80.50 -35.66 33.07
N LYS A 962 81.54 -35.03 33.63
CA LYS A 962 82.84 -34.80 32.95
C LYS A 962 83.85 -35.92 33.24
N GLY A 963 83.83 -36.44 34.46
CA GLY A 963 84.75 -37.49 34.93
C GLY A 963 84.28 -38.92 34.64
N TYR A 964 83.08 -39.10 34.08
CA TYR A 964 82.48 -40.41 33.74
C TYR A 964 82.39 -41.36 34.95
N LYS A 965 82.06 -40.80 36.12
CA LYS A 965 81.99 -41.55 37.39
C LYS A 965 80.65 -41.34 38.07
N VAL A 966 80.11 -42.43 38.58
CA VAL A 966 78.95 -42.45 39.47
C VAL A 966 79.41 -42.85 40.87
N TYR A 967 79.20 -41.98 41.84
CA TYR A 967 79.55 -42.15 43.24
C TYR A 967 78.29 -42.53 44.01
N PHE A 968 78.20 -43.79 44.43
CA PHE A 968 77.14 -44.26 45.31
C PHE A 968 77.53 -44.02 46.76
N GLU A 969 76.63 -43.46 47.57
CA GLU A 969 76.88 -43.15 48.97
C GLU A 969 75.62 -43.44 49.80
N THR A 970 75.78 -44.00 51.01
CA THR A 970 74.70 -44.09 52.01
C THR A 970 75.12 -43.42 53.32
N LEU A 971 74.16 -42.81 54.03
CA LEU A 971 74.40 -42.11 55.30
C LEU A 971 74.24 -43.01 56.53
N MET A 972 73.63 -44.19 56.41
CA MET A 972 73.37 -45.10 57.54
C MET A 972 74.21 -46.37 57.42
N ALA A 973 74.77 -46.84 58.54
CA ALA A 973 75.65 -48.00 58.59
C ALA A 973 74.88 -49.32 58.33
N GLN A 974 75.51 -50.23 57.59
CA GLN A 974 75.01 -51.57 57.22
C GLN A 974 75.08 -52.57 58.40
N GLU A 975 74.62 -52.19 59.59
CA GLU A 975 74.72 -53.03 60.79
C GLU A 975 74.02 -54.39 60.64
N ASP A 976 72.86 -54.46 59.96
CA ASP A 976 72.12 -55.72 59.72
C ASP A 976 72.84 -56.70 58.79
N VAL A 977 73.67 -56.19 57.88
CA VAL A 977 74.51 -56.99 56.97
C VAL A 977 75.78 -57.45 57.68
N LEU A 978 76.43 -56.56 58.43
CA LEU A 978 77.61 -56.87 59.25
C LEU A 978 77.29 -57.89 60.36
N ALA A 979 76.08 -57.88 60.90
CA ALA A 979 75.58 -58.83 61.89
C ALA A 979 75.04 -60.15 61.28
N GLY A 980 75.09 -60.33 59.96
CA GLY A 980 74.66 -61.56 59.27
C GLY A 980 73.14 -61.83 59.29
N LYS A 981 72.31 -60.82 59.61
CA LYS A 981 70.86 -60.96 59.78
C LYS A 981 70.05 -60.94 58.47
N PHE A 982 70.69 -60.59 57.35
CA PHE A 982 70.03 -60.49 56.04
C PHE A 982 70.68 -61.40 54.98
N ARG A 983 69.87 -62.16 54.24
CA ARG A 983 70.27 -62.98 53.08
C ARG A 983 69.36 -62.66 51.89
N VAL A 984 69.94 -62.48 50.69
CA VAL A 984 69.22 -62.11 49.45
C VAL A 984 68.14 -63.13 49.06
N SER A 985 68.27 -64.40 49.43
CA SER A 985 67.26 -65.45 49.24
C SER A 985 65.90 -65.16 49.90
N ASN A 986 65.82 -64.19 50.82
CA ASN A 986 64.59 -63.77 51.49
C ASN A 986 63.89 -62.57 50.81
N MET A 987 64.35 -62.12 49.64
CA MET A 987 63.74 -61.03 48.86
C MET A 987 62.43 -61.46 48.19
N ILE A 988 61.33 -61.57 48.95
CA ILE A 988 60.00 -61.90 48.38
C ILE A 988 59.29 -60.64 47.84
N ASP A 989 59.53 -59.45 48.41
CA ASP A 989 58.74 -58.25 48.15
C ASP A 989 59.53 -57.00 47.69
N ARG A 990 60.86 -57.09 47.54
CA ARG A 990 61.78 -55.98 47.14
C ARG A 990 61.74 -54.70 48.01
N ASP A 991 60.83 -54.62 48.99
CA ASP A 991 60.71 -53.52 49.95
C ASP A 991 61.47 -53.79 51.26
N SER A 992 61.87 -55.03 51.51
CA SER A 992 62.58 -55.49 52.71
C SER A 992 64.12 -55.34 52.64
N ILE A 993 64.64 -54.49 51.76
CA ILE A 993 66.10 -54.32 51.55
C ILE A 993 66.69 -53.51 52.71
N PRO A 994 67.73 -53.99 53.41
CA PRO A 994 68.40 -53.22 54.46
C PRO A 994 68.97 -51.92 53.89
N ARG A 995 68.97 -50.86 54.70
CA ARG A 995 69.44 -49.53 54.27
C ARG A 995 70.93 -49.60 53.87
N GLY A 996 71.25 -49.15 52.67
CA GLY A 996 72.61 -49.08 52.14
C GLY A 996 72.70 -49.37 50.64
N ASN A 997 73.92 -49.30 50.06
CA ASN A 997 74.12 -49.64 48.65
C ASN A 997 74.32 -51.16 48.52
N LEU A 998 73.33 -51.84 47.94
CA LEU A 998 73.38 -53.25 47.57
C LEU A 998 73.73 -53.35 46.08
N PHE A 999 74.66 -54.22 45.73
CA PHE A 999 74.99 -54.59 44.36
C PHE A 999 74.86 -56.11 44.22
N PHE A 1000 74.17 -56.58 43.18
CA PHE A 1000 74.05 -58.01 42.89
C PHE A 1000 74.21 -58.28 41.39
N SER A 1001 74.90 -59.38 41.07
CA SER A 1001 75.19 -59.77 39.70
C SER A 1001 73.91 -60.24 39.01
N THR A 1002 73.75 -59.91 37.73
CA THR A 1002 72.65 -60.39 36.88
C THR A 1002 73.11 -61.50 35.92
N LYS A 1003 74.35 -61.97 36.02
CA LYS A 1003 74.85 -63.10 35.22
C LYS A 1003 74.29 -64.43 35.76
N PRO A 1004 73.78 -65.33 34.91
CA PRO A 1004 73.27 -66.63 35.35
C PRO A 1004 74.27 -67.49 36.14
N ALA A 1005 75.57 -67.37 35.83
CA ALA A 1005 76.63 -68.10 36.53
C ALA A 1005 77.02 -67.51 37.90
N GLU A 1006 76.48 -66.33 38.26
CA GLU A 1006 76.84 -65.55 39.45
C GLU A 1006 75.59 -65.20 40.30
N ASP A 1007 74.52 -66.00 40.23
CA ASP A 1007 73.21 -65.74 40.84
C ASP A 1007 73.24 -65.54 42.38
N SER A 1008 74.32 -65.94 43.04
CA SER A 1008 74.54 -65.71 44.48
C SER A 1008 75.54 -64.59 44.80
N LEU A 1009 76.08 -63.90 43.80
CA LEU A 1009 77.09 -62.86 43.99
C LEU A 1009 76.41 -61.51 44.27
N TYR A 1010 76.50 -61.09 45.53
CA TYR A 1010 76.08 -59.77 45.97
C TYR A 1010 77.07 -59.21 46.98
N PHE A 1011 77.13 -57.89 47.06
CA PHE A 1011 77.91 -57.21 48.09
C PHE A 1011 77.24 -55.89 48.47
N PHE A 1012 77.62 -55.43 49.66
CA PHE A 1012 77.15 -54.21 50.27
C PHE A 1012 78.35 -53.29 50.45
N ALA A 1013 78.23 -52.02 50.01
CA ALA A 1013 79.33 -51.06 50.12
C ALA A 1013 78.81 -49.68 50.59
N PRO A 1014 79.37 -49.08 51.65
CA PRO A 1014 78.93 -47.77 52.12
C PRO A 1014 79.23 -46.66 51.09
N LYS A 1015 80.30 -46.84 50.32
CA LYS A 1015 80.67 -46.03 49.16
C LYS A 1015 81.11 -46.95 48.03
N ALA A 1016 80.71 -46.64 46.80
CA ALA A 1016 81.19 -47.32 45.61
C ALA A 1016 81.35 -46.31 44.47
N VAL A 1017 82.35 -46.51 43.63
CA VAL A 1017 82.60 -45.66 42.46
C VAL A 1017 82.49 -46.51 41.20
N TYR A 1018 81.48 -46.22 40.40
CA TYR A 1018 81.30 -46.83 39.09
C TYR A 1018 81.83 -45.91 38.00
N ASN A 1019 82.85 -46.36 37.28
CA ASN A 1019 83.35 -45.68 36.11
C ASN A 1019 82.57 -46.17 34.87
N THR A 1020 81.78 -45.28 34.28
CA THR A 1020 80.88 -45.57 33.15
C THR A 1020 81.60 -45.64 31.81
N ASP A 1021 82.88 -45.25 31.75
CA ASP A 1021 83.72 -45.31 30.56
C ASP A 1021 84.43 -46.67 30.44
N ARG A 1022 85.20 -47.02 31.47
CA ARG A 1022 85.98 -48.26 31.55
C ARG A 1022 85.16 -49.46 32.04
N ILE A 1023 83.90 -49.26 32.43
CA ILE A 1023 82.98 -50.28 32.95
C ILE A 1023 83.64 -51.06 34.11
N HIS A 1024 83.96 -50.36 35.19
CA HIS A 1024 84.49 -50.97 36.41
C HIS A 1024 83.90 -50.32 37.66
N LEU A 1025 83.65 -51.14 38.68
CA LEU A 1025 83.10 -50.76 39.98
C LEU A 1025 84.18 -50.96 41.05
N VAL A 1026 84.49 -49.91 41.81
CA VAL A 1026 85.47 -49.90 42.93
C VAL A 1026 84.78 -49.65 44.24
#